data_AF-A0A3A6RFK4-F1
#
_entry.id   AF-A0A3A6RFK4-F1
#
_cell.length_a   1.000
_cell.length_b   1.000
_cell.length_c   1.000
_cell.angle_alpha   90.00
_cell.angle_beta   90.00
_cell.angle_gamma   90.00
#
_symmetry.space_group_name_H-M   'P 1'
#
loop_
_entity.id
_entity.type
_entity.pdbx_description
1 polymer ?
#
loop_
_entity_poly.entity_id
_entity_poly.type
_entity_poly.pdbx_seq_one_letter_code
_entity_poly.pdbx_strand_id
1 'polypeptide(L)'
;MQHPEHLAQFASLFNRRDITRFMSAPWLVSSFDSRVWFYNFRYKKDQTLDWGVRLYDGSLLTDEKNADLLKAFRAWLIVSTQNSGSQRHSNSMDAQAADFRRTLTLIDHILQNGEALELCEYGLGSLTYDEMRGILARVGTSSVVSNSTYDWNRKLKEFCLSLLEQSDAGEISQALQAHPYLSVITPEQLETDELDIPLALIPQVRAALFVKKLYHSIPTGGYNVNSVKISQQLYSNTLAGRWRLKPMHRILGFIKYEDRFTRELEGVPVTSTNRDRMTKRDLTLYRTCFVALQKLTQSGLMLPSAEDLRKLAIYKVTGSQIGRFKNVPTDIIFKAVRDAIELHLEHGADLLQSYVNVAKHALKRQINITSIPHEKLISLLEPAIAELGVSQLGISARSLGTTSTEERKQGKAIYFSRMRDNAGLLELIAVYFGAIQIVVGATMAKRGSELRGLDPKVCLSKDQKWLIAPLAKSSKGRKGLRSTNARPIDPLAAEMISTVISFQQELLNCGYITETLPLFSSPGVFGMSHLTPCDIYLYYKNIDLFCDYFQVGLDSQGRRYYLRQHQLRRFFALVFLNSGYGSSVAVLQWMFGHGDPAHIWNYITEELPGKELRNTMAQALGERIASGGATHYTDIIDLIEGKFGTRMVSVMDAEKLSGYLDFLMETGELELTPEFLQNDEGYEVEILAVLRKKNELE
;
A
#
# COMPACT_ATOMS: atom_id res chain seq x y z
N MET A 1 -49.77 -33.23 -26.70
CA MET A 1 -48.78 -32.17 -27.01
C MET A 1 -47.54 -32.47 -26.18
N GLN A 2 -46.56 -33.14 -26.78
CA GLN A 2 -45.31 -33.54 -26.10
C GLN A 2 -44.36 -32.35 -26.08
N HIS A 3 -43.87 -31.97 -24.90
CA HIS A 3 -42.81 -30.98 -24.77
C HIS A 3 -41.49 -31.53 -25.35
N PRO A 4 -40.67 -30.73 -26.07
CA PRO A 4 -39.45 -31.23 -26.69
C PRO A 4 -38.37 -31.52 -25.65
N GLU A 5 -37.77 -32.71 -25.69
CA GLU A 5 -36.67 -33.18 -24.82
C GLU A 5 -35.42 -32.29 -24.86
N HIS A 6 -35.27 -31.44 -25.88
CA HIS A 6 -34.14 -30.51 -26.02
C HIS A 6 -34.13 -29.36 -24.99
N LEU A 7 -35.23 -29.08 -24.30
CA LEU A 7 -35.27 -28.10 -23.20
C LEU A 7 -34.82 -28.67 -21.85
N ALA A 8 -34.73 -30.01 -21.70
CA ALA A 8 -34.28 -30.64 -20.46
C ALA A 8 -32.80 -30.37 -20.16
N GLN A 9 -31.97 -30.16 -21.19
CA GLN A 9 -30.56 -29.77 -21.01
C GLN A 9 -30.42 -28.36 -20.42
N PHE A 10 -31.36 -27.44 -20.73
CA PHE A 10 -31.39 -26.10 -20.15
C PHE A 10 -31.97 -26.08 -18.73
N ALA A 11 -32.78 -27.06 -18.33
CA ALA A 11 -33.26 -27.17 -16.94
C ALA A 11 -32.10 -27.28 -15.93
N SER A 12 -30.96 -27.86 -16.33
CA SER A 12 -29.74 -27.91 -15.51
C SER A 12 -29.07 -26.53 -15.28
N LEU A 13 -29.28 -25.57 -16.18
CA LEU A 13 -28.86 -24.16 -16.04
C LEU A 13 -29.80 -23.36 -15.13
N PHE A 14 -31.04 -23.83 -14.95
CA PHE A 14 -32.06 -23.24 -14.08
C PHE A 14 -32.29 -24.03 -12.78
N ASN A 15 -31.46 -25.04 -12.49
CA ASN A 15 -31.48 -25.72 -11.19
C ASN A 15 -31.32 -24.67 -10.08
N ARG A 16 -32.27 -24.67 -9.13
CA ARG A 16 -32.20 -23.88 -7.89
C ARG A 16 -30.76 -23.91 -7.39
N ARG A 17 -30.12 -22.75 -7.32
CA ARG A 17 -28.72 -22.68 -6.87
C ARG A 17 -28.64 -23.23 -5.47
N ASP A 18 -28.10 -24.44 -5.36
CA ASP A 18 -27.95 -25.10 -4.09
C ASP A 18 -26.95 -24.32 -3.22
N ILE A 19 -27.40 -23.97 -2.01
CA ILE A 19 -26.61 -23.23 -1.02
C ILE A 19 -25.31 -23.95 -0.67
N THR A 20 -25.27 -25.28 -0.85
CA THR A 20 -24.07 -26.12 -0.64
C THR A 20 -22.81 -25.58 -1.33
N ARG A 21 -22.97 -24.91 -2.49
CA ARG A 21 -21.84 -24.30 -3.23
C ARG A 21 -21.23 -23.09 -2.50
N PHE A 22 -21.97 -22.48 -1.59
CA PHE A 22 -21.53 -21.34 -0.78
C PHE A 22 -21.21 -21.76 0.67
N MET A 23 -21.03 -23.06 0.91
CA MET A 23 -20.64 -23.62 2.20
C MET A 23 -19.16 -24.01 2.26
N SER A 24 -18.36 -23.72 1.23
CA SER A 24 -16.91 -23.95 1.26
C SER A 24 -16.15 -22.81 0.60
N ALA A 25 -14.90 -22.62 1.03
CA ALA A 25 -13.98 -21.67 0.41
C ALA A 25 -12.53 -22.17 0.60
N PRO A 26 -11.59 -21.86 -0.31
CA PRO A 26 -10.20 -22.31 -0.18
C PRO A 26 -9.46 -21.80 1.07
N TRP A 27 -9.97 -20.74 1.68
CA TRP A 27 -9.41 -20.14 2.90
C TRP A 27 -10.10 -20.61 4.18
N LEU A 28 -11.21 -21.34 4.08
CA LEU A 28 -11.95 -21.86 5.23
C LEU A 28 -11.42 -23.25 5.57
N VAL A 29 -10.79 -23.39 6.75
CA VAL A 29 -10.12 -24.61 7.20
C VAL A 29 -11.10 -25.52 7.95
N SER A 30 -11.96 -24.94 8.78
CA SER A 30 -12.99 -25.66 9.52
C SER A 30 -14.22 -25.98 8.67
N SER A 31 -15.09 -26.87 9.16
CA SER A 31 -16.43 -27.06 8.56
C SER A 31 -17.27 -25.77 8.63
N PHE A 32 -18.11 -25.56 7.62
CA PHE A 32 -19.06 -24.43 7.55
C PHE A 32 -19.94 -24.31 8.78
N ASP A 33 -20.40 -25.44 9.33
CA ASP A 33 -21.36 -25.44 10.43
C ASP A 33 -20.70 -25.19 11.81
N SER A 34 -19.36 -25.22 11.87
CA SER A 34 -18.60 -25.06 13.12
C SER A 34 -18.93 -23.74 13.82
N ARG A 35 -19.19 -23.80 15.13
CA ARG A 35 -19.40 -22.60 15.97
C ARG A 35 -18.24 -21.61 15.87
N VAL A 36 -17.00 -22.11 15.86
CA VAL A 36 -15.80 -21.30 15.63
C VAL A 36 -15.22 -21.71 14.29
N TRP A 37 -15.05 -20.73 13.41
CA TRP A 37 -14.37 -20.93 12.15
C TRP A 37 -12.86 -20.76 12.30
N PHE A 38 -12.11 -21.72 11.76
CA PHE A 38 -10.69 -21.58 11.50
C PHE A 38 -10.51 -21.20 10.03
N TYR A 39 -9.78 -20.12 9.76
CA TYR A 39 -9.53 -19.63 8.41
C TYR A 39 -8.09 -19.19 8.20
N ASN A 40 -7.60 -19.32 6.96
CA ASN A 40 -6.23 -19.02 6.62
C ASN A 40 -6.10 -18.45 5.19
N PHE A 41 -5.72 -17.17 5.09
CA PHE A 41 -5.41 -16.50 3.83
C PHE A 41 -3.90 -16.49 3.53
N ARG A 42 -3.19 -17.58 3.87
CA ARG A 42 -1.71 -17.69 3.90
C ARG A 42 -1.04 -16.92 5.03
N TYR A 43 -1.72 -16.82 6.16
CA TYR A 43 -1.13 -16.37 7.40
C TYR A 43 -0.17 -17.43 7.96
N LYS A 44 0.77 -17.00 8.81
CA LYS A 44 1.70 -17.92 9.50
C LYS A 44 0.97 -18.93 10.39
N LYS A 45 -0.21 -18.57 10.91
CA LYS A 45 -1.07 -19.39 11.75
C LYS A 45 -2.52 -19.16 11.35
N ASP A 46 -3.33 -20.21 11.49
CA ASP A 46 -4.78 -20.11 11.31
C ASP A 46 -5.37 -19.06 12.25
N GLN A 47 -6.34 -18.32 11.75
CA GLN A 47 -7.08 -17.31 12.49
C GLN A 47 -8.46 -17.84 12.84
N THR A 48 -9.08 -17.26 13.87
CA THR A 48 -10.37 -17.72 14.40
C THR A 48 -11.46 -16.67 14.24
N LEU A 49 -12.67 -17.11 13.91
CA LEU A 49 -13.89 -16.30 13.92
C LEU A 49 -14.96 -17.04 14.72
N ASP A 50 -15.36 -16.49 15.87
CA ASP A 50 -16.40 -17.08 16.73
C ASP A 50 -17.78 -16.49 16.40
N TRP A 51 -18.71 -17.36 16.01
CA TRP A 51 -20.09 -17.02 15.69
C TRP A 51 -20.98 -16.85 16.94
N GLY A 52 -20.50 -17.19 18.13
CA GLY A 52 -21.20 -17.00 19.41
C GLY A 52 -21.31 -15.53 19.82
N VAL A 53 -22.06 -14.75 19.06
CA VAL A 53 -22.37 -13.34 19.31
C VAL A 53 -23.76 -13.23 19.91
N ARG A 54 -23.92 -12.39 20.94
CA ARG A 54 -25.23 -12.12 21.54
C ARG A 54 -26.00 -11.08 20.71
N LEU A 55 -27.24 -11.40 20.35
CA LEU A 55 -28.18 -10.53 19.65
C LEU A 55 -28.95 -9.64 20.65
N TYR A 56 -29.70 -8.66 20.13
CA TYR A 56 -30.38 -7.66 20.94
C TYR A 56 -31.53 -8.24 21.79
N ASP A 57 -32.13 -9.34 21.33
CA ASP A 57 -33.16 -10.10 22.06
C ASP A 57 -32.58 -11.02 23.17
N GLY A 58 -31.27 -10.94 23.40
CA GLY A 58 -30.55 -11.71 24.42
C GLY A 58 -30.09 -13.11 23.97
N SER A 59 -30.54 -13.60 22.80
CA SER A 59 -30.11 -14.90 22.27
C SER A 59 -28.71 -14.88 21.66
N LEU A 60 -28.14 -16.04 21.40
CA LEU A 60 -26.91 -16.15 20.62
C LEU A 60 -27.23 -16.37 19.15
N LEU A 61 -26.41 -15.79 18.27
CA LEU A 61 -26.48 -16.03 16.83
C LEU A 61 -26.32 -17.52 16.47
N THR A 62 -25.74 -18.32 17.37
CA THR A 62 -25.60 -19.79 17.23
C THR A 62 -26.78 -20.59 17.75
N ASP A 63 -27.80 -19.95 18.34
CA ASP A 63 -29.00 -20.63 18.81
C ASP A 63 -29.86 -21.07 17.63
N GLU A 64 -30.60 -22.16 17.78
CA GLU A 64 -31.37 -22.81 16.71
C GLU A 64 -32.39 -21.85 16.05
N LYS A 65 -33.02 -20.97 16.84
CA LYS A 65 -33.96 -19.97 16.32
C LYS A 65 -33.34 -18.98 15.33
N ASN A 66 -32.01 -18.81 15.38
CA ASN A 66 -31.25 -17.90 14.52
C ASN A 66 -30.52 -18.63 13.38
N ALA A 67 -30.83 -19.92 13.14
CA ALA A 67 -30.10 -20.77 12.20
C ALA A 67 -30.04 -20.20 10.77
N ASP A 68 -31.16 -19.66 10.27
CA ASP A 68 -31.22 -19.08 8.92
C ASP A 68 -30.39 -17.80 8.79
N LEU A 69 -30.43 -16.93 9.81
CA LEU A 69 -29.61 -15.72 9.86
C LEU A 69 -28.12 -16.05 9.92
N LEU A 70 -27.73 -17.00 10.76
CA LEU A 70 -26.35 -17.49 10.84
C LEU A 70 -25.88 -18.06 9.50
N LYS A 71 -26.72 -18.88 8.85
CA LYS A 71 -26.44 -19.46 7.53
C LYS A 71 -26.27 -18.37 6.48
N ALA A 72 -27.11 -17.33 6.51
CA ALA A 72 -27.00 -16.19 5.61
C ALA A 72 -25.70 -15.40 5.80
N PHE A 73 -25.30 -15.09 7.03
CA PHE A 73 -24.03 -14.41 7.29
C PHE A 73 -22.81 -15.23 6.85
N ARG A 74 -22.81 -16.53 7.15
CA ARG A 74 -21.74 -17.45 6.74
C ARG A 74 -21.60 -17.53 5.22
N ALA A 75 -22.72 -17.74 4.51
CA ALA A 75 -22.74 -17.79 3.06
C ALA A 75 -22.33 -16.44 2.44
N TRP A 76 -22.73 -15.32 3.05
CA TRP A 76 -22.36 -13.98 2.59
C TRP A 76 -20.85 -13.72 2.66
N LEU A 77 -20.19 -14.14 3.75
CA LEU A 77 -18.73 -14.05 3.85
C LEU A 77 -18.04 -14.82 2.72
N ILE A 78 -18.47 -16.05 2.45
CA ILE A 78 -17.89 -16.88 1.39
C ILE A 78 -18.09 -16.23 0.03
N VAL A 79 -19.32 -15.85 -0.31
CA VAL A 79 -19.68 -15.35 -1.63
C VAL A 79 -19.03 -13.99 -1.95
N SER A 80 -18.80 -13.18 -0.93
CA SER A 80 -18.12 -11.88 -1.06
C SER A 80 -16.64 -12.01 -1.46
N THR A 81 -16.00 -13.16 -1.22
CA THR A 81 -14.60 -13.39 -1.61
C THR A 81 -14.43 -14.04 -2.98
N GLN A 82 -15.54 -14.33 -3.67
CA GLN A 82 -15.52 -14.83 -5.04
C GLN A 82 -15.28 -13.70 -6.04
N ASN A 83 -14.78 -14.06 -7.24
CA ASN A 83 -14.65 -13.08 -8.31
C ASN A 83 -16.03 -12.54 -8.74
N SER A 84 -16.12 -11.26 -9.11
CA SER A 84 -17.36 -10.65 -9.59
C SER A 84 -17.83 -11.27 -10.92
N GLY A 85 -16.90 -11.68 -11.80
CA GLY A 85 -17.20 -12.26 -13.11
C GLY A 85 -17.18 -13.80 -13.17
N SER A 86 -16.87 -14.49 -12.07
CA SER A 86 -16.93 -15.96 -12.04
C SER A 86 -17.30 -16.51 -10.68
N GLN A 87 -17.87 -17.71 -10.65
CA GLN A 87 -18.26 -18.40 -9.40
C GLN A 87 -17.07 -19.05 -8.67
N ARG A 88 -15.82 -18.71 -9.06
CA ARG A 88 -14.59 -19.30 -8.51
C ARG A 88 -13.81 -18.28 -7.70
N HIS A 89 -13.13 -18.75 -6.66
CA HIS A 89 -12.14 -17.99 -5.90
C HIS A 89 -10.83 -17.86 -6.68
N SER A 90 -10.84 -17.05 -7.75
CA SER A 90 -9.71 -16.88 -8.67
C SER A 90 -8.84 -15.64 -8.38
N ASN A 91 -9.27 -14.80 -7.43
CA ASN A 91 -8.50 -13.65 -6.93
C ASN A 91 -7.36 -14.10 -6.00
N SER A 92 -6.36 -13.24 -5.77
CA SER A 92 -5.29 -13.52 -4.79
C SER A 92 -5.86 -13.66 -3.37
N MET A 93 -5.20 -14.44 -2.52
CA MET A 93 -5.60 -14.58 -1.11
C MET A 93 -5.66 -13.23 -0.39
N ASP A 94 -4.76 -12.29 -0.70
CA ASP A 94 -4.78 -10.93 -0.13
C ASP A 94 -6.06 -10.15 -0.52
N ALA A 95 -6.49 -10.28 -1.78
CA ALA A 95 -7.71 -9.62 -2.26
C ALA A 95 -8.94 -10.24 -1.59
N GLN A 96 -8.99 -11.58 -1.53
CA GLN A 96 -10.05 -12.30 -0.82
C GLN A 96 -10.08 -11.92 0.68
N ALA A 97 -8.93 -11.80 1.34
CA ALA A 97 -8.85 -11.35 2.72
C ALA A 97 -9.31 -9.89 2.91
N ALA A 98 -9.12 -9.03 1.91
CA ALA A 98 -9.63 -7.66 1.93
C ALA A 98 -11.16 -7.62 1.78
N ASP A 99 -11.73 -8.42 0.88
CA ASP A 99 -13.19 -8.55 0.72
C ASP A 99 -13.83 -9.16 1.96
N PHE A 100 -13.26 -10.24 2.50
CA PHE A 100 -13.68 -10.87 3.76
C PHE A 100 -13.73 -9.86 4.91
N ARG A 101 -12.69 -9.03 5.06
CA ARG A 101 -12.65 -7.99 6.10
C ARG A 101 -13.70 -6.90 5.91
N ARG A 102 -13.95 -6.46 4.66
CA ARG A 102 -15.00 -5.48 4.35
C ARG A 102 -16.38 -6.03 4.68
N THR A 103 -16.67 -7.27 4.26
CA THR A 103 -17.95 -7.91 4.55
C THR A 103 -18.15 -8.09 6.05
N LEU A 104 -17.12 -8.49 6.80
CA LEU A 104 -17.19 -8.52 8.27
C LEU A 104 -17.49 -7.15 8.90
N THR A 105 -16.95 -6.06 8.35
CA THR A 105 -17.29 -4.70 8.84
C THR A 105 -18.78 -4.41 8.62
N LEU A 106 -19.34 -4.79 7.47
CA LEU A 106 -20.77 -4.60 7.19
C LEU A 106 -21.62 -5.44 8.14
N ILE A 107 -21.25 -6.70 8.36
CA ILE A 107 -21.94 -7.59 9.31
C ILE A 107 -21.90 -7.01 10.73
N ASP A 108 -20.73 -6.55 11.19
CA ASP A 108 -20.60 -5.92 12.51
C ASP A 108 -21.44 -4.63 12.64
N HIS A 109 -21.62 -3.88 11.54
CA HIS A 109 -22.52 -2.72 11.54
C HIS A 109 -23.99 -3.15 11.65
N ILE A 110 -24.40 -4.18 10.91
CA ILE A 110 -25.76 -4.74 10.97
C ILE A 110 -26.05 -5.29 12.37
N LEU A 111 -25.12 -6.05 12.95
CA LEU A 111 -25.27 -6.61 14.30
C LEU A 111 -25.41 -5.52 15.38
N GLN A 112 -24.65 -4.42 15.26
CA GLN A 112 -24.74 -3.30 16.21
C GLN A 112 -26.07 -2.54 16.11
N ASN A 113 -26.74 -2.58 14.96
CA ASN A 113 -28.04 -1.94 14.74
C ASN A 113 -29.17 -2.98 14.63
N GLY A 114 -28.97 -4.17 15.21
CA GLY A 114 -29.87 -5.31 15.02
C GLY A 114 -31.30 -5.06 15.49
N GLU A 115 -31.49 -4.27 16.56
CA GLU A 115 -32.81 -3.88 17.07
C GLU A 115 -33.56 -2.97 16.09
N ALA A 116 -32.89 -1.92 15.60
CA ALA A 116 -33.49 -1.00 14.63
C ALA A 116 -33.79 -1.66 13.27
N LEU A 117 -33.07 -2.73 12.94
CA LEU A 117 -33.25 -3.53 11.72
C LEU A 117 -34.20 -4.72 11.92
N GLU A 118 -34.72 -4.93 13.13
CA GLU A 118 -35.57 -6.08 13.47
C GLU A 118 -34.94 -7.41 12.97
N LEU A 119 -33.64 -7.54 13.25
CA LEU A 119 -32.76 -8.54 12.62
C LEU A 119 -33.12 -9.98 13.01
N CYS A 120 -33.69 -10.19 14.19
CA CYS A 120 -34.07 -11.52 14.67
C CYS A 120 -35.35 -12.02 13.97
N GLU A 121 -36.20 -11.10 13.54
CA GLU A 121 -37.52 -11.34 12.98
C GLU A 121 -37.46 -11.50 11.46
N TYR A 122 -36.72 -10.62 10.78
CA TYR A 122 -36.67 -10.54 9.33
C TYR A 122 -35.33 -10.97 8.71
N GLY A 123 -34.35 -11.32 9.54
CA GLY A 123 -33.01 -11.68 9.08
C GLY A 123 -32.38 -10.58 8.22
N LEU A 124 -31.69 -10.96 7.14
CA LEU A 124 -31.16 -9.97 6.19
C LEU A 124 -32.23 -9.41 5.23
N GLY A 125 -33.48 -9.87 5.34
CA GLY A 125 -34.61 -9.36 4.57
C GLY A 125 -34.98 -7.92 4.88
N SER A 126 -34.67 -7.42 6.09
CA SER A 126 -34.92 -6.03 6.49
C SER A 126 -33.99 -5.01 5.83
N LEU A 127 -32.91 -5.45 5.18
CA LEU A 127 -31.97 -4.58 4.49
C LEU A 127 -32.55 -4.08 3.15
N THR A 128 -33.36 -3.04 3.21
CA THR A 128 -33.87 -2.33 2.03
C THR A 128 -32.77 -1.57 1.29
N TYR A 129 -33.07 -1.05 0.09
CA TYR A 129 -32.15 -0.16 -0.62
C TYR A 129 -31.69 1.03 0.23
N ASP A 130 -32.61 1.64 0.98
CA ASP A 130 -32.32 2.81 1.81
C ASP A 130 -31.44 2.47 3.02
N GLU A 131 -31.69 1.33 3.67
CA GLU A 131 -30.85 0.81 4.73
C GLU A 131 -29.41 0.56 4.25
N MET A 132 -29.25 -0.20 3.16
CA MET A 132 -27.93 -0.49 2.60
C MET A 132 -27.18 0.79 2.18
N ARG A 133 -27.89 1.77 1.60
CA ARG A 133 -27.32 3.08 1.26
C ARG A 133 -26.92 3.85 2.52
N GLY A 134 -27.75 3.84 3.56
CA GLY A 134 -27.48 4.45 4.86
C GLY A 134 -26.22 3.87 5.51
N ILE A 135 -26.05 2.55 5.50
CA ILE A 135 -24.86 1.87 6.00
C ILE A 135 -23.62 2.29 5.21
N LEU A 136 -23.69 2.34 3.87
CA LEU A 136 -22.57 2.82 3.05
C LEU A 136 -22.21 4.27 3.35
N ALA A 137 -23.20 5.14 3.56
CA ALA A 137 -22.98 6.53 3.94
C ALA A 137 -22.31 6.65 5.31
N ARG A 138 -22.78 5.89 6.31
CA ARG A 138 -22.20 5.79 7.66
C ARG A 138 -20.75 5.34 7.60
N VAL A 139 -20.46 4.22 6.94
CA VAL A 139 -19.09 3.70 6.77
C VAL A 139 -18.18 4.74 6.11
N GLY A 140 -18.73 5.54 5.19
CA GLY A 140 -18.01 6.58 4.45
C GLY A 140 -17.75 7.89 5.21
N THR A 141 -18.31 8.07 6.41
CA THR A 141 -18.11 9.28 7.23
C THR A 141 -16.67 9.48 7.66
N SER A 142 -15.91 8.38 7.83
CA SER A 142 -14.50 8.42 8.19
C SER A 142 -13.64 7.61 7.21
N SER A 143 -12.40 8.04 6.96
CA SER A 143 -11.38 7.20 6.31
C SER A 143 -10.92 6.04 7.20
N VAL A 144 -11.17 6.14 8.51
CA VAL A 144 -10.83 5.14 9.52
C VAL A 144 -12.09 4.38 9.92
N VAL A 145 -12.18 3.10 9.51
CA VAL A 145 -13.34 2.23 9.78
C VAL A 145 -13.65 2.11 11.28
N SER A 146 -12.63 2.16 12.13
CA SER A 146 -12.78 2.18 13.59
C SER A 146 -13.67 3.32 14.08
N ASN A 147 -13.59 4.49 13.43
CA ASN A 147 -14.35 5.66 13.82
C ASN A 147 -15.74 5.62 13.17
N SER A 148 -15.84 5.29 11.88
CA SER A 148 -17.14 5.29 11.19
C SER A 148 -18.08 4.15 11.56
N THR A 149 -17.56 2.95 11.83
CA THR A 149 -18.39 1.76 12.10
C THR A 149 -18.54 1.45 13.59
N TYR A 150 -17.51 1.72 14.38
CA TYR A 150 -17.46 1.34 15.78
C TYR A 150 -17.47 2.55 16.73
N ASP A 151 -17.41 3.78 16.19
CA ASP A 151 -17.43 5.01 16.98
C ASP A 151 -16.34 5.01 18.09
N TRP A 152 -15.14 4.57 17.68
CA TRP A 152 -14.06 4.20 18.60
C TRP A 152 -13.63 5.35 19.52
N ASN A 153 -13.37 6.54 18.99
CA ASN A 153 -12.87 7.67 19.78
C ASN A 153 -13.86 8.04 20.91
N ARG A 154 -15.16 8.16 20.59
CA ARG A 154 -16.18 8.49 21.58
C ARG A 154 -16.32 7.39 22.63
N LYS A 155 -16.46 6.13 22.21
CA LYS A 155 -16.61 5.00 23.15
C LYS A 155 -15.35 4.79 24.00
N LEU A 156 -14.16 5.04 23.47
CA LEU A 156 -12.91 4.98 24.22
C LEU A 156 -12.83 6.10 25.26
N LYS A 157 -13.22 7.33 24.91
CA LYS A 157 -13.32 8.45 25.86
C LYS A 157 -14.27 8.11 27.01
N GLU A 158 -15.49 7.67 26.69
CA GLU A 158 -16.49 7.27 27.69
C GLU A 158 -15.97 6.12 28.57
N PHE A 159 -15.30 5.15 27.97
CA PHE A 159 -14.66 4.05 28.70
C PHE A 159 -13.57 4.56 29.65
N CYS A 160 -12.70 5.47 29.20
CA CYS A 160 -11.63 6.04 30.03
C CYS A 160 -12.18 6.84 31.22
N LEU A 161 -13.22 7.65 31.01
CA LEU A 161 -13.83 8.45 32.07
C LEU A 161 -14.58 7.57 33.08
N SER A 162 -15.40 6.61 32.61
CA SER A 162 -16.07 5.66 33.49
C SER A 162 -15.09 4.77 34.26
N LEU A 163 -13.97 4.37 33.64
CA LEU A 163 -12.92 3.62 34.32
C LEU A 163 -12.27 4.45 35.43
N LEU A 164 -12.05 5.74 35.20
CA LEU A 164 -11.51 6.66 36.20
C LEU A 164 -12.47 6.78 37.39
N GLU A 165 -13.76 6.98 37.14
CA GLU A 165 -14.80 7.07 38.19
C GLU A 165 -14.90 5.79 39.04
N GLN A 166 -14.66 4.63 38.45
CA GLN A 166 -14.73 3.32 39.12
C GLN A 166 -13.42 2.88 39.77
N SER A 167 -12.33 3.64 39.58
CA SER A 167 -11.01 3.27 40.09
C SER A 167 -10.73 3.93 41.44
N ASP A 168 -9.94 3.25 42.28
CA ASP A 168 -9.57 3.76 43.60
C ASP A 168 -8.56 4.92 43.49
N ALA A 169 -8.87 6.04 44.15
CA ALA A 169 -8.05 7.25 44.10
C ALA A 169 -6.67 7.07 44.77
N GLY A 170 -6.56 6.18 45.77
CA GLY A 170 -5.31 5.83 46.42
C GLY A 170 -4.38 5.04 45.48
N GLU A 171 -4.91 4.03 44.80
CA GLU A 171 -4.16 3.24 43.80
C GLU A 171 -3.65 4.11 42.64
N ILE A 172 -4.48 5.04 42.15
CA ILE A 172 -4.10 6.00 41.10
C ILE A 172 -2.93 6.88 41.58
N SER A 173 -3.04 7.44 42.78
CA SER A 173 -2.01 8.33 43.35
C SER A 173 -0.68 7.58 43.55
N GLN A 174 -0.75 6.34 44.04
CA GLN A 174 0.42 5.49 44.21
C GLN A 174 1.09 5.16 42.86
N ALA A 175 0.29 4.86 41.83
CA ALA A 175 0.81 4.59 40.49
C ALA A 175 1.52 5.81 39.88
N LEU A 176 0.96 7.02 40.05
CA LEU A 176 1.59 8.26 39.59
C LEU A 176 2.91 8.56 40.31
N GLN A 177 3.00 8.28 41.61
CA GLN A 177 4.24 8.42 42.37
C GLN A 177 5.31 7.40 41.95
N ALA A 178 4.94 6.14 41.78
CA ALA A 178 5.85 5.08 41.36
C ALA A 178 6.32 5.24 39.91
N HIS A 179 5.51 5.90 39.07
CA HIS A 179 5.73 6.04 37.64
C HIS A 179 5.49 7.48 37.16
N PRO A 180 6.41 8.43 37.45
CA PRO A 180 6.23 9.84 37.13
C PRO A 180 5.98 10.14 35.64
N TYR A 181 6.49 9.30 34.74
CA TYR A 181 6.29 9.42 33.29
C TYR A 181 4.83 9.30 32.84
N LEU A 182 3.92 8.77 33.68
CA LEU A 182 2.48 8.77 33.39
C LEU A 182 1.92 10.19 33.28
N SER A 183 2.51 11.13 34.03
CA SER A 183 2.10 12.53 34.09
C SER A 183 2.68 13.40 32.98
N VAL A 184 3.68 12.90 32.23
CA VAL A 184 4.37 13.67 31.19
C VAL A 184 3.53 13.67 29.91
N ILE A 185 3.07 14.84 29.49
CA ILE A 185 2.37 15.04 28.21
C ILE A 185 3.31 15.81 27.28
N THR A 186 3.67 15.22 26.14
CA THR A 186 4.58 15.86 25.18
C THR A 186 3.82 16.82 24.25
N PRO A 187 4.47 17.85 23.68
CA PRO A 187 3.83 18.75 22.69
C PRO A 187 3.20 17.98 21.51
N GLU A 188 3.89 16.95 21.02
CA GLU A 188 3.41 16.10 19.93
C GLU A 188 2.13 15.33 20.29
N GLN A 189 1.94 14.98 21.58
CA GLN A 189 0.72 14.35 22.06
C GLN A 189 -0.45 15.34 22.07
N LEU A 190 -0.20 16.62 22.33
CA LEU A 190 -1.21 17.68 22.28
C LEU A 190 -1.62 17.97 20.84
N GLU A 191 -0.65 18.04 19.92
CA GLU A 191 -0.90 18.29 18.50
C GLU A 191 -1.68 17.16 17.81
N THR A 192 -1.55 15.93 18.31
CA THR A 192 -2.20 14.73 17.76
C THR A 192 -3.35 14.21 18.62
N ASP A 193 -3.84 15.02 19.55
CA ASP A 193 -4.96 14.62 20.40
C ASP A 193 -6.27 14.61 19.59
N GLU A 194 -6.94 13.47 19.63
CA GLU A 194 -8.25 13.24 19.00
C GLU A 194 -9.28 12.74 20.03
N LEU A 195 -8.87 12.57 21.28
CA LEU A 195 -9.71 12.12 22.38
C LEU A 195 -9.91 13.34 23.27
N ASP A 196 -11.01 14.07 23.09
CA ASP A 196 -11.34 15.31 23.83
C ASP A 196 -11.55 15.07 25.35
N ILE A 197 -10.60 14.43 26.03
CA ILE A 197 -10.51 14.21 27.47
C ILE A 197 -9.80 15.45 28.03
N PRO A 198 -10.33 16.07 29.10
CA PRO A 198 -9.66 17.21 29.72
C PRO A 198 -8.20 16.88 30.07
N LEU A 199 -7.24 17.71 29.63
CA LEU A 199 -5.80 17.45 29.79
C LEU A 199 -5.40 17.22 31.25
N ALA A 200 -6.08 17.88 32.20
CA ALA A 200 -5.88 17.69 33.63
C ALA A 200 -6.18 16.27 34.12
N LEU A 201 -7.06 15.54 33.43
CA LEU A 201 -7.44 14.16 33.77
C LEU A 201 -6.55 13.12 33.10
N ILE A 202 -5.79 13.48 32.06
CA ILE A 202 -4.97 12.53 31.29
C ILE A 202 -4.01 11.72 32.18
N PRO A 203 -3.25 12.31 33.14
CA PRO A 203 -2.40 11.53 34.03
C PRO A 203 -3.18 10.48 34.84
N GLN A 204 -4.33 10.87 35.38
CA GLN A 204 -5.17 10.00 36.21
C GLN A 204 -5.79 8.88 35.37
N VAL A 205 -6.26 9.19 34.15
CA VAL A 205 -6.76 8.21 33.19
C VAL A 205 -5.67 7.20 32.80
N ARG A 206 -4.45 7.67 32.49
CA ARG A 206 -3.31 6.79 32.19
C ARG A 206 -2.98 5.89 33.37
N ALA A 207 -2.98 6.42 34.59
CA ALA A 207 -2.76 5.64 35.80
C ALA A 207 -3.87 4.59 36.02
N ALA A 208 -5.14 4.94 35.87
CA ALA A 208 -6.26 4.00 35.97
C ALA A 208 -6.14 2.85 34.94
N LEU A 209 -5.86 3.16 33.68
CA LEU A 209 -5.60 2.18 32.63
C LEU A 209 -4.39 1.28 32.95
N PHE A 210 -3.36 1.84 33.58
CA PHE A 210 -2.14 1.14 33.99
C PHE A 210 -2.40 0.15 35.12
N VAL A 211 -3.06 0.59 36.19
CA VAL A 211 -3.47 -0.25 37.33
C VAL A 211 -4.34 -1.42 36.87
N LYS A 212 -5.27 -1.17 35.94
CA LYS A 212 -6.15 -2.21 35.37
C LYS A 212 -5.48 -3.11 34.33
N LYS A 213 -4.16 -2.98 34.11
CA LYS A 213 -3.36 -3.80 33.18
C LYS A 213 -3.90 -3.77 31.74
N LEU A 214 -4.42 -2.61 31.32
CA LEU A 214 -4.97 -2.37 29.98
C LEU A 214 -3.92 -1.81 29.00
N TYR A 215 -2.65 -1.75 29.39
CA TYR A 215 -1.54 -1.45 28.49
C TYR A 215 -0.86 -2.71 27.94
N HIS A 216 -0.14 -2.54 26.85
CA HIS A 216 0.94 -3.46 26.46
C HIS A 216 2.22 -2.67 26.21
N SER A 217 3.37 -3.33 26.40
CA SER A 217 4.65 -2.77 26.04
C SER A 217 4.75 -2.62 24.53
N ILE A 218 5.34 -1.53 24.06
CA ILE A 218 5.74 -1.36 22.67
C ILE A 218 7.25 -1.62 22.52
N PRO A 219 7.73 -2.15 21.38
CA PRO A 219 9.16 -2.45 21.16
C PRO A 219 10.10 -1.25 21.36
N THR A 220 9.55 -0.04 21.33
CA THR A 220 10.25 1.22 21.57
C THR A 220 10.52 1.51 23.06
N GLY A 221 10.08 0.65 23.98
CA GLY A 221 10.32 0.81 25.43
C GLY A 221 9.23 1.60 26.16
N GLY A 222 8.16 1.99 25.47
CA GLY A 222 6.98 2.62 26.07
C GLY A 222 5.82 1.65 26.29
N TYR A 223 4.66 2.22 26.59
CA TYR A 223 3.39 1.52 26.73
C TYR A 223 2.30 2.24 25.93
N ASN A 224 1.47 1.45 25.26
CA ASN A 224 0.24 1.93 24.64
C ASN A 224 -0.95 1.11 25.12
N VAL A 225 -2.12 1.74 25.04
CA VAL A 225 -3.38 1.11 25.42
C VAL A 225 -3.64 -0.10 24.52
N ASN A 226 -3.99 -1.22 25.16
CA ASN A 226 -4.37 -2.45 24.48
C ASN A 226 -5.80 -2.32 23.96
N SER A 227 -5.92 -1.82 22.73
CA SER A 227 -7.22 -1.58 22.11
C SER A 227 -8.07 -2.85 21.97
N VAL A 228 -7.46 -4.03 21.87
CA VAL A 228 -8.19 -5.31 21.74
C VAL A 228 -8.87 -5.67 23.05
N LYS A 229 -8.18 -5.55 24.20
CA LYS A 229 -8.78 -5.80 25.51
C LYS A 229 -9.98 -4.89 25.77
N ILE A 230 -9.88 -3.62 25.40
CA ILE A 230 -10.99 -2.66 25.53
C ILE A 230 -12.11 -3.00 24.53
N SER A 231 -11.76 -3.33 23.28
CA SER A 231 -12.74 -3.69 22.25
C SER A 231 -13.56 -4.93 22.62
N GLN A 232 -12.99 -5.90 23.33
CA GLN A 232 -13.71 -7.07 23.84
C GLN A 232 -14.84 -6.71 24.79
N GLN A 233 -14.67 -5.62 25.56
CA GLN A 233 -15.68 -5.12 26.49
C GLN A 233 -16.74 -4.27 25.76
N LEU A 234 -16.31 -3.41 24.83
CA LEU A 234 -17.19 -2.44 24.16
C LEU A 234 -18.00 -3.01 22.99
N TYR A 235 -17.53 -4.09 22.35
CA TYR A 235 -18.11 -4.63 21.11
C TYR A 235 -18.41 -6.13 21.22
N SER A 236 -18.92 -6.57 22.37
CA SER A 236 -19.29 -7.95 22.63
C SER A 236 -20.36 -8.50 21.66
N ASN A 237 -21.18 -7.62 21.09
CA ASN A 237 -22.19 -7.89 20.07
C ASN A 237 -21.67 -7.86 18.62
N THR A 238 -20.35 -7.98 18.41
CA THR A 238 -19.75 -7.98 17.07
C THR A 238 -18.94 -9.24 16.81
N LEU A 239 -18.77 -9.61 15.54
CA LEU A 239 -17.90 -10.71 15.15
C LEU A 239 -16.44 -10.28 15.20
N ALA A 240 -16.08 -9.23 14.45
CA ALA A 240 -14.69 -8.82 14.26
C ALA A 240 -14.29 -7.61 15.12
N GLY A 241 -15.24 -6.74 15.45
CA GLY A 241 -15.04 -5.52 16.23
C GLY A 241 -14.28 -5.75 17.54
N ARG A 242 -14.66 -6.78 18.30
CA ARG A 242 -14.02 -7.19 19.56
C ARG A 242 -12.57 -7.64 19.44
N TRP A 243 -12.14 -8.17 18.30
CA TRP A 243 -10.79 -8.73 18.10
C TRP A 243 -9.86 -7.83 17.28
N ARG A 244 -10.42 -6.90 16.50
CA ARG A 244 -9.64 -6.02 15.62
C ARG A 244 -8.93 -4.93 16.42
N LEU A 245 -7.64 -4.78 16.15
CA LEU A 245 -6.85 -3.61 16.57
C LEU A 245 -7.54 -2.33 16.10
N LYS A 246 -7.63 -1.35 17.01
CA LYS A 246 -8.15 -0.01 16.75
C LYS A 246 -6.99 0.99 16.79
N PRO A 247 -7.14 2.19 16.20
CA PRO A 247 -6.14 3.25 16.27
C PRO A 247 -5.69 3.49 17.72
N MET A 248 -4.39 3.68 17.88
CA MET A 248 -3.79 4.05 19.14
C MET A 248 -3.75 5.56 19.25
N HIS A 249 -4.23 6.09 20.37
CA HIS A 249 -4.16 7.52 20.64
C HIS A 249 -2.91 7.82 21.47
N ARG A 250 -2.01 8.64 20.91
CA ARG A 250 -0.74 8.97 21.55
C ARG A 250 -0.93 9.63 22.91
N ILE A 251 -1.99 10.42 23.09
CA ILE A 251 -2.32 11.08 24.35
C ILE A 251 -2.53 10.09 25.51
N LEU A 252 -2.90 8.84 25.24
CA LEU A 252 -3.02 7.79 26.27
C LEU A 252 -1.75 6.95 26.41
N GLY A 253 -0.81 7.05 25.47
CA GLY A 253 0.48 6.36 25.52
C GLY A 253 1.51 7.12 26.35
N PHE A 254 2.56 6.42 26.75
CA PHE A 254 3.73 7.03 27.39
C PHE A 254 4.99 6.22 27.06
N ILE A 255 6.15 6.88 27.07
CA ILE A 255 7.44 6.25 26.76
C ILE A 255 8.33 6.35 27.99
N LYS A 256 9.11 5.30 28.26
CA LYS A 256 10.06 5.28 29.38
C LYS A 256 11.42 5.95 29.07
N TYR A 257 11.72 6.18 27.79
CA TYR A 257 12.99 6.70 27.28
C TYR A 257 12.71 7.81 26.25
N GLU A 258 13.39 8.95 26.37
CA GLU A 258 12.97 10.22 25.76
C GLU A 258 13.25 10.33 24.25
N ASP A 259 14.26 9.64 23.70
CA ASP A 259 14.71 9.89 22.33
C ASP A 259 14.71 8.65 21.41
N ARG A 260 13.61 8.41 20.69
CA ARG A 260 13.62 7.47 19.55
C ARG A 260 13.06 8.10 18.27
N PHE A 261 13.98 8.48 17.40
CA PHE A 261 13.74 9.03 16.07
C PHE A 261 14.00 7.99 14.97
N THR A 262 13.26 8.10 13.86
CA THR A 262 13.45 7.31 12.63
C THR A 262 14.05 8.13 11.49
N ARG A 263 13.92 9.46 11.55
CA ARG A 263 14.36 10.44 10.55
C ARG A 263 14.96 11.66 11.23
N GLU A 264 15.83 12.39 10.53
CA GLU A 264 16.42 13.63 11.03
C GLU A 264 15.40 14.76 11.06
N LEU A 265 14.61 14.91 10.00
CA LEU A 265 13.63 15.97 9.88
C LEU A 265 12.24 15.40 9.60
N GLU A 266 11.24 16.27 9.73
CA GLU A 266 9.92 15.95 9.21
C GLU A 266 9.94 15.84 7.70
N GLY A 267 9.09 14.97 7.16
CA GLY A 267 9.00 14.78 5.72
C GLY A 267 7.95 15.67 5.09
N VAL A 268 8.25 16.19 3.90
CA VAL A 268 7.25 16.86 3.06
C VAL A 268 6.07 15.90 2.83
N PRO A 269 4.83 16.32 3.11
CA PRO A 269 3.66 15.48 2.89
C PRO A 269 3.55 15.05 1.44
N VAL A 270 3.42 13.75 1.21
CA VAL A 270 3.42 13.17 -0.14
C VAL A 270 2.05 13.24 -0.82
N THR A 271 1.00 13.52 -0.05
CA THR A 271 -0.38 13.72 -0.54
C THR A 271 -0.95 15.04 -0.03
N SER A 272 -1.77 15.70 -0.83
CA SER A 272 -2.33 17.02 -0.52
C SER A 272 -3.53 17.01 0.45
N THR A 273 -4.13 15.86 0.76
CA THR A 273 -5.33 15.81 1.62
C THR A 273 -5.14 14.98 2.89
N ASN A 274 -5.47 15.57 4.03
CA ASN A 274 -5.96 14.83 5.19
C ASN A 274 -7.32 14.25 4.79
N ARG A 275 -7.43 12.92 4.79
CA ARG A 275 -8.67 12.25 4.39
C ARG A 275 -9.50 12.04 5.63
N ASP A 276 -10.38 12.97 5.93
CA ASP A 276 -11.36 12.73 7.00
C ASP A 276 -12.39 11.70 6.54
N ARG A 277 -12.72 11.65 5.24
CA ARG A 277 -13.74 10.74 4.67
C ARG A 277 -13.17 9.63 3.80
N MET A 278 -13.89 8.51 3.71
CA MET A 278 -13.54 7.37 2.86
C MET A 278 -13.57 7.70 1.37
N THR A 279 -12.69 7.07 0.59
CA THR A 279 -12.60 7.32 -0.86
C THR A 279 -13.77 6.70 -1.63
N LYS A 280 -14.10 7.29 -2.78
CA LYS A 280 -15.10 6.73 -3.71
C LYS A 280 -14.81 5.26 -4.07
N ARG A 281 -13.52 4.94 -4.25
CA ARG A 281 -13.06 3.60 -4.61
C ARG A 281 -13.37 2.59 -3.50
N ASP A 282 -13.03 2.91 -2.26
CA ASP A 282 -13.25 2.01 -1.13
C ASP A 282 -14.74 1.80 -0.87
N LEU A 283 -15.55 2.86 -0.97
CA LEU A 283 -17.01 2.75 -0.88
C LEU A 283 -17.62 1.89 -1.98
N THR A 284 -17.06 1.93 -3.19
CA THR A 284 -17.48 1.05 -4.29
C THR A 284 -17.20 -0.42 -3.96
N LEU A 285 -16.09 -0.71 -3.28
CA LEU A 285 -15.77 -2.07 -2.84
C LEU A 285 -16.74 -2.55 -1.75
N TYR A 286 -17.10 -1.70 -0.78
CA TYR A 286 -18.14 -2.03 0.21
C TYR A 286 -19.51 -2.28 -0.45
N ARG A 287 -19.91 -1.45 -1.41
CA ARG A 287 -21.12 -1.66 -2.22
C ARG A 287 -21.08 -3.01 -2.93
N THR A 288 -19.92 -3.40 -3.45
CA THR A 288 -19.73 -4.69 -4.14
C THR A 288 -19.92 -5.88 -3.18
N CYS A 289 -19.51 -5.75 -1.92
CA CYS A 289 -19.79 -6.76 -0.89
C CYS A 289 -21.30 -6.95 -0.65
N PHE A 290 -22.10 -5.88 -0.62
CA PHE A 290 -23.58 -6.01 -0.56
C PHE A 290 -24.14 -6.67 -1.82
N VAL A 291 -23.72 -6.22 -3.00
CA VAL A 291 -24.19 -6.77 -4.28
C VAL A 291 -23.86 -8.26 -4.42
N ALA A 292 -22.83 -8.78 -3.73
CA ALA A 292 -22.52 -10.20 -3.70
C ALA A 292 -23.67 -11.07 -3.15
N LEU A 293 -24.57 -10.52 -2.32
CA LEU A 293 -25.79 -11.19 -1.85
C LEU A 293 -26.72 -11.62 -2.99
N GLN A 294 -26.66 -10.97 -4.16
CA GLN A 294 -27.43 -11.38 -5.34
C GLN A 294 -27.16 -12.82 -5.76
N LYS A 295 -25.97 -13.36 -5.46
CA LYS A 295 -25.61 -14.75 -5.77
C LYS A 295 -26.38 -15.75 -4.90
N LEU A 296 -26.89 -15.32 -3.74
CA LEU A 296 -27.61 -16.14 -2.75
C LEU A 296 -29.14 -16.06 -2.85
N THR A 297 -29.72 -15.18 -3.68
CA THR A 297 -31.18 -14.95 -3.74
C THR A 297 -32.03 -16.17 -4.06
N GLN A 298 -31.44 -17.22 -4.64
CA GLN A 298 -32.12 -18.47 -4.98
C GLN A 298 -31.96 -19.58 -3.92
N SER A 299 -31.37 -19.27 -2.75
CA SER A 299 -31.04 -20.23 -1.71
C SER A 299 -32.15 -20.48 -0.67
N GLY A 300 -33.26 -19.74 -0.73
CA GLY A 300 -34.36 -19.84 0.24
C GLY A 300 -34.10 -19.12 1.57
N LEU A 301 -32.98 -18.43 1.72
CA LEU A 301 -32.66 -17.62 2.90
C LEU A 301 -33.42 -16.28 2.92
N MET A 302 -33.66 -15.75 4.12
CA MET A 302 -34.15 -14.38 4.33
C MET A 302 -33.07 -13.36 3.95
N LEU A 303 -33.16 -12.82 2.74
CA LEU A 303 -32.19 -11.94 2.10
C LEU A 303 -32.85 -10.65 1.60
N PRO A 304 -32.07 -9.59 1.33
CA PRO A 304 -32.58 -8.38 0.70
C PRO A 304 -33.29 -8.70 -0.62
N SER A 305 -34.30 -7.92 -0.98
CA SER A 305 -35.03 -8.15 -2.22
C SER A 305 -34.09 -8.05 -3.43
N ALA A 306 -34.37 -8.86 -4.46
CA ALA A 306 -33.59 -8.81 -5.70
C ALA A 306 -33.70 -7.45 -6.42
N GLU A 307 -34.76 -6.68 -6.15
CA GLU A 307 -34.92 -5.32 -6.65
C GLU A 307 -33.99 -4.34 -5.93
N ASP A 308 -33.96 -4.37 -4.59
CA ASP A 308 -33.10 -3.50 -3.78
C ASP A 308 -31.62 -3.70 -4.09
N LEU A 309 -31.19 -4.96 -4.23
CA LEU A 309 -29.82 -5.27 -4.61
C LEU A 309 -29.47 -4.79 -6.03
N ARG A 310 -30.42 -4.80 -6.97
CA ARG A 310 -30.23 -4.26 -8.32
C ARG A 310 -30.12 -2.73 -8.30
N LYS A 311 -30.99 -2.06 -7.54
CA LYS A 311 -30.90 -0.60 -7.31
C LYS A 311 -29.56 -0.22 -6.68
N LEU A 312 -29.09 -0.98 -5.70
CA LEU A 312 -27.79 -0.74 -5.07
C LEU A 312 -26.61 -0.95 -6.02
N ALA A 313 -26.68 -1.91 -6.95
CA ALA A 313 -25.58 -2.19 -7.89
C ALA A 313 -25.24 -0.99 -8.79
N ILE A 314 -26.24 -0.17 -9.15
CA ILE A 314 -26.07 1.03 -9.97
C ILE A 314 -25.89 2.31 -9.15
N TYR A 315 -26.02 2.25 -7.82
CA TYR A 315 -25.90 3.40 -6.92
C TYR A 315 -24.50 4.03 -7.00
N LYS A 316 -24.44 5.34 -7.33
CA LYS A 316 -23.19 6.10 -7.39
C LYS A 316 -22.81 6.59 -5.99
N VAL A 317 -21.78 5.98 -5.41
CA VAL A 317 -21.27 6.37 -4.09
C VAL A 317 -20.60 7.76 -4.12
N THR A 318 -20.86 8.56 -3.09
CA THR A 318 -20.26 9.88 -2.84
C THR A 318 -19.14 9.76 -1.80
N GLY A 319 -17.91 9.53 -2.29
CA GLY A 319 -16.72 9.47 -1.45
C GLY A 319 -15.77 10.64 -1.70
N SER A 320 -14.78 10.82 -0.82
CA SER A 320 -13.71 11.80 -1.05
C SER A 320 -12.95 11.45 -2.34
N GLN A 321 -12.52 12.49 -3.06
CA GLN A 321 -11.57 12.30 -4.15
C GLN A 321 -10.20 11.94 -3.57
N ILE A 322 -9.45 11.13 -4.31
CA ILE A 322 -8.07 10.80 -3.96
C ILE A 322 -7.27 12.11 -4.04
N GLY A 323 -6.68 12.55 -2.92
CA GLY A 323 -5.80 13.72 -2.90
C GLY A 323 -4.66 13.58 -3.89
N ARG A 324 -4.25 14.71 -4.48
CA ARG A 324 -3.14 14.78 -5.43
C ARG A 324 -1.84 14.40 -4.73
N PHE A 325 -0.99 13.64 -5.41
CA PHE A 325 0.35 13.36 -4.93
C PHE A 325 1.23 14.60 -5.13
N LYS A 326 1.90 15.07 -4.07
CA LYS A 326 2.85 16.17 -4.19
C LYS A 326 4.12 15.66 -4.87
N ASN A 327 4.55 16.40 -5.90
CA ASN A 327 5.80 16.13 -6.57
C ASN A 327 7.00 16.63 -5.78
N VAL A 328 8.12 15.97 -6.03
CA VAL A 328 9.44 16.45 -5.61
C VAL A 328 9.99 17.27 -6.77
N PRO A 329 10.54 18.46 -6.52
CA PRO A 329 11.27 19.21 -7.53
C PRO A 329 12.30 18.35 -8.27
N THR A 330 12.33 18.47 -9.60
CA THR A 330 13.15 17.63 -10.50
C THR A 330 14.65 17.75 -10.22
N ASP A 331 15.11 18.96 -9.90
CA ASP A 331 16.48 19.27 -9.49
C ASP A 331 16.92 18.49 -8.24
N ILE A 332 16.02 18.34 -7.26
CA ILE A 332 16.27 17.53 -6.06
C ILE A 332 16.46 16.06 -6.42
N ILE A 333 15.64 15.53 -7.35
CA ILE A 333 15.78 14.14 -7.80
C ILE A 333 17.08 13.94 -8.58
N PHE A 334 17.42 14.85 -9.51
CA PHE A 334 18.69 14.78 -10.24
C PHE A 334 19.90 14.83 -9.32
N LYS A 335 19.91 15.72 -8.33
CA LYS A 335 20.95 15.74 -7.29
C LYS A 335 21.03 14.41 -6.55
N ALA A 336 19.91 13.87 -6.09
CA ALA A 336 19.89 12.59 -5.38
C ALA A 336 20.38 11.42 -6.26
N VAL A 337 20.07 11.42 -7.56
CA VAL A 337 20.59 10.43 -8.52
C VAL A 337 22.10 10.58 -8.68
N ARG A 338 22.62 11.80 -8.82
CA ARG A 338 24.07 12.04 -8.88
C ARG A 338 24.78 11.57 -7.61
N ASP A 339 24.32 12.03 -6.44
CA ASP A 339 24.90 11.68 -5.14
C ASP A 339 24.88 10.14 -4.93
N ALA A 340 23.85 9.44 -5.44
CA ALA A 340 23.75 7.98 -5.42
C ALA A 340 24.75 7.26 -6.37
N ILE A 341 24.99 7.84 -7.55
CA ILE A 341 25.94 7.32 -8.54
C ILE A 341 27.38 7.51 -8.02
N GLU A 342 27.70 8.69 -7.50
CA GLU A 342 29.02 8.99 -6.92
C GLU A 342 29.34 8.01 -5.79
N LEU A 343 28.41 7.78 -4.85
CA LEU A 343 28.59 6.80 -3.78
C LEU A 343 28.85 5.38 -4.29
N HIS A 344 28.16 4.98 -5.36
CA HIS A 344 28.34 3.66 -5.95
C HIS A 344 29.72 3.48 -6.56
N LEU A 345 30.15 4.45 -7.36
CA LEU A 345 31.44 4.43 -8.04
C LEU A 345 32.62 4.51 -7.06
N GLU A 346 32.49 5.31 -6.00
CA GLU A 346 33.57 5.53 -5.03
C GLU A 346 33.67 4.41 -3.99
N HIS A 347 32.55 3.90 -3.48
CA HIS A 347 32.54 3.06 -2.27
C HIS A 347 31.59 1.85 -2.33
N GLY A 348 30.79 1.69 -3.38
CA GLY A 348 29.67 0.74 -3.41
C GLY A 348 30.09 -0.72 -3.21
N ALA A 349 31.09 -1.19 -3.96
CA ALA A 349 31.59 -2.57 -3.85
C ALA A 349 32.31 -2.81 -2.50
N ASP A 350 33.16 -1.89 -2.09
CA ASP A 350 34.00 -2.02 -0.89
C ASP A 350 33.17 -2.05 0.40
N LEU A 351 32.05 -1.32 0.45
CA LEU A 351 31.09 -1.37 1.57
C LEU A 351 30.51 -2.77 1.75
N LEU A 352 30.07 -3.40 0.65
CA LEU A 352 29.49 -4.73 0.70
C LEU A 352 30.55 -5.79 0.99
N GLN A 353 31.75 -5.65 0.40
CA GLN A 353 32.87 -6.55 0.66
C GLN A 353 33.31 -6.51 2.13
N SER A 354 33.39 -5.32 2.72
CA SER A 354 33.67 -5.13 4.15
C SER A 354 32.68 -5.90 5.02
N TYR A 355 31.39 -5.87 4.69
CA TYR A 355 30.38 -6.66 5.42
C TYR A 355 30.57 -8.17 5.23
N VAL A 356 30.90 -8.62 4.02
CA VAL A 356 31.20 -10.04 3.76
C VAL A 356 32.39 -10.51 4.59
N ASN A 357 33.44 -9.70 4.72
CA ASN A 357 34.61 -10.01 5.54
C ASN A 357 34.23 -10.15 7.03
N VAL A 358 33.39 -9.25 7.53
CA VAL A 358 32.81 -9.32 8.89
C VAL A 358 31.98 -10.58 9.08
N ALA A 359 31.11 -10.92 8.12
CA ALA A 359 30.27 -12.11 8.14
C ALA A 359 31.10 -13.41 8.15
N LYS A 360 32.12 -13.52 7.27
CA LYS A 360 33.07 -14.64 7.21
C LYS A 360 33.81 -14.81 8.54
N HIS A 361 34.24 -13.71 9.16
CA HIS A 361 34.90 -13.75 10.47
C HIS A 361 33.98 -14.27 11.57
N ALA A 362 32.74 -13.76 11.63
CA ALA A 362 31.74 -14.17 12.60
C ALA A 362 31.43 -15.67 12.50
N LEU A 363 31.25 -16.19 11.28
CA LEU A 363 31.04 -17.62 11.03
C LEU A 363 32.23 -18.47 11.47
N LYS A 364 33.45 -18.09 11.06
CA LYS A 364 34.68 -18.82 11.41
C LYS A 364 34.87 -18.94 12.92
N ARG A 365 34.45 -17.93 13.69
CA ARG A 365 34.54 -17.88 15.15
C ARG A 365 33.27 -18.34 15.87
N GLN A 366 32.19 -18.62 15.15
CA GLN A 366 30.87 -18.95 15.69
C GLN A 366 30.35 -17.91 16.69
N ILE A 367 30.57 -16.63 16.39
CA ILE A 367 30.11 -15.49 17.21
C ILE A 367 29.07 -14.66 16.46
N ASN A 368 28.33 -13.83 17.19
CA ASN A 368 27.49 -12.79 16.58
C ASN A 368 28.38 -11.66 16.03
N ILE A 369 27.96 -11.03 14.93
CA ILE A 369 28.66 -9.85 14.38
C ILE A 369 28.76 -8.71 15.40
N THR A 370 27.77 -8.54 16.29
CA THR A 370 27.78 -7.54 17.37
C THR A 370 28.84 -7.82 18.44
N SER A 371 29.38 -9.03 18.48
CA SER A 371 30.41 -9.44 19.44
C SER A 371 31.82 -9.20 18.92
N ILE A 372 31.99 -8.62 17.73
CA ILE A 372 33.31 -8.33 17.16
C ILE A 372 33.85 -7.03 17.79
N PRO A 373 35.05 -7.03 18.40
CA PRO A 373 35.67 -5.82 18.94
C PRO A 373 35.98 -4.79 17.85
N HIS A 374 35.92 -3.50 18.19
CA HIS A 374 36.13 -2.39 17.24
C HIS A 374 37.47 -2.46 16.49
N GLU A 375 38.58 -2.73 17.20
CA GLU A 375 39.90 -2.88 16.58
C GLU A 375 39.91 -4.01 15.54
N LYS A 376 39.24 -5.12 15.87
CA LYS A 376 39.14 -6.26 14.96
C LYS A 376 38.24 -5.94 13.77
N LEU A 377 37.16 -5.21 13.98
CA LEU A 377 36.28 -4.75 12.90
C LEU A 377 37.06 -3.95 11.88
N ILE A 378 37.83 -2.93 12.31
CA ILE A 378 38.60 -2.07 11.41
C ILE A 378 39.57 -2.90 10.55
N SER A 379 40.22 -3.91 11.14
CA SER A 379 41.09 -4.83 10.40
C SER A 379 40.39 -5.74 9.37
N LEU A 380 39.06 -5.78 9.35
CA LEU A 380 38.24 -6.58 8.42
C LEU A 380 37.64 -5.72 7.29
N LEU A 381 37.70 -4.39 7.41
CA LEU A 381 37.18 -3.47 6.40
C LEU A 381 38.12 -3.42 5.20
N GLU A 382 37.56 -3.12 4.04
CA GLU A 382 38.36 -2.72 2.89
C GLU A 382 39.09 -1.40 3.20
N PRO A 383 40.33 -1.19 2.69
CA PRO A 383 41.14 -0.02 3.04
C PRO A 383 40.41 1.32 2.81
N ALA A 384 39.73 1.46 1.67
CA ALA A 384 38.96 2.67 1.34
C ALA A 384 37.85 2.95 2.36
N ILE A 385 37.22 1.92 2.92
CA ILE A 385 36.13 2.06 3.90
C ILE A 385 36.67 2.40 5.29
N ALA A 386 37.83 1.86 5.66
CA ALA A 386 38.52 2.27 6.88
C ALA A 386 38.97 3.74 6.80
N GLU A 387 39.53 4.16 5.66
CA GLU A 387 39.95 5.55 5.40
C GLU A 387 38.77 6.53 5.35
N LEU A 388 37.60 6.08 4.89
CA LEU A 388 36.36 6.86 4.87
C LEU A 388 35.88 7.27 6.28
N GLY A 389 36.35 6.61 7.34
CA GLY A 389 36.05 6.95 8.73
C GLY A 389 35.20 5.92 9.49
N VAL A 390 34.97 4.74 8.93
CA VAL A 390 34.19 3.69 9.60
C VAL A 390 34.94 3.18 10.83
N SER A 391 34.35 3.39 12.01
CA SER A 391 34.97 3.06 13.30
C SER A 391 34.24 2.00 14.11
N GLN A 392 32.98 1.68 13.77
CA GLN A 392 32.13 0.75 14.50
C GLN A 392 31.15 0.01 13.57
N LEU A 393 30.62 -1.12 14.03
CA LEU A 393 29.75 -1.98 13.21
C LEU A 393 28.48 -1.23 12.80
N GLY A 394 27.86 -0.54 13.75
CA GLY A 394 26.76 0.39 13.48
C GLY A 394 26.57 1.33 14.64
N ILE A 395 26.04 2.53 14.37
CA ILE A 395 25.80 3.57 15.39
C ILE A 395 24.71 3.12 16.35
N SER A 396 23.71 2.39 15.85
CA SER A 396 22.65 1.80 16.67
C SER A 396 22.91 0.34 17.08
N ALA A 397 24.02 -0.25 16.65
CA ALA A 397 24.32 -1.65 16.92
C ALA A 397 24.79 -1.83 18.37
N ARG A 398 24.47 -2.99 18.97
CA ARG A 398 25.05 -3.33 20.28
C ARG A 398 26.53 -3.66 20.09
N SER A 399 27.35 -3.15 20.99
CA SER A 399 28.78 -3.49 21.07
C SER A 399 29.03 -4.36 22.29
N LEU A 400 30.09 -5.17 22.22
CA LEU A 400 30.55 -5.99 23.35
C LEU A 400 30.73 -5.10 24.60
N GLY A 401 30.02 -5.43 25.70
CA GLY A 401 30.06 -4.67 26.97
C GLY A 401 28.87 -3.74 27.21
N THR A 402 27.99 -3.50 26.23
CA THR A 402 26.76 -2.71 26.43
C THR A 402 25.67 -3.53 27.12
N THR A 403 25.14 -3.02 28.25
CA THR A 403 24.04 -3.70 28.97
C THR A 403 22.71 -3.56 28.22
N SER A 404 21.75 -4.45 28.49
CA SER A 404 20.44 -4.43 27.83
C SER A 404 19.61 -3.17 28.14
N THR A 405 20.01 -2.43 29.18
CA THR A 405 19.40 -1.23 29.76
C THR A 405 19.96 0.08 29.20
N GLU A 406 21.11 0.07 28.54
CA GLU A 406 21.70 1.29 27.94
C GLU A 406 20.96 1.72 26.67
N GLU A 407 20.83 3.04 26.47
CA GLU A 407 20.20 3.61 25.28
C GLU A 407 21.02 3.29 24.03
N ARG A 408 20.39 2.58 23.08
CA ARG A 408 21.04 2.14 21.83
C ARG A 408 21.30 3.27 20.84
N LYS A 409 20.53 4.35 20.93
CA LYS A 409 20.68 5.54 20.10
C LYS A 409 20.97 6.69 21.05
N GLN A 410 22.12 7.33 20.87
CA GLN A 410 22.37 8.64 21.45
C GLN A 410 21.33 9.65 20.95
N GLY A 411 21.27 10.84 21.55
CA GLY A 411 20.35 11.90 21.14
C GLY A 411 20.37 12.14 19.62
N LYS A 412 19.22 12.55 19.08
CA LYS A 412 18.95 12.67 17.64
C LYS A 412 20.05 13.37 16.85
N ALA A 413 20.50 14.53 17.33
CA ALA A 413 21.55 15.31 16.68
C ALA A 413 22.88 14.55 16.59
N ILE A 414 23.28 13.87 17.67
CA ILE A 414 24.54 13.14 17.74
C ILE A 414 24.53 11.97 16.75
N TYR A 415 23.42 11.23 16.68
CA TYR A 415 23.30 10.10 15.77
C TYR A 415 23.49 10.51 14.30
N PHE A 416 22.78 11.54 13.84
CA PHE A 416 22.87 11.96 12.44
C PHE A 416 24.19 12.65 12.11
N SER A 417 24.83 13.31 13.08
CA SER A 417 26.22 13.77 12.93
C SER A 417 27.15 12.57 12.68
N ARG A 418 27.16 11.59 13.58
CA ARG A 418 28.04 10.41 13.45
C ARG A 418 27.77 9.59 12.20
N MET A 419 26.54 9.60 11.70
CA MET A 419 26.17 8.95 10.44
C MET A 419 26.79 9.64 9.24
N ARG A 420 26.85 10.97 9.22
CA ARG A 420 27.54 11.75 8.19
C ARG A 420 29.05 11.74 8.34
N ASP A 421 29.55 11.52 9.56
CA ASP A 421 30.97 11.27 9.84
C ASP A 421 31.38 9.81 9.53
N ASN A 422 30.54 9.06 8.82
CA ASN A 422 30.80 7.69 8.35
C ASN A 422 31.07 6.64 9.44
N ALA A 423 30.76 6.93 10.71
CA ALA A 423 31.23 6.10 11.81
C ALA A 423 30.69 4.65 11.76
N GLY A 424 29.48 4.43 11.26
CA GLY A 424 28.80 3.13 11.28
C GLY A 424 28.72 2.42 9.92
N LEU A 425 29.31 1.22 9.82
CA LEU A 425 29.26 0.40 8.60
C LEU A 425 27.82 0.06 8.17
N LEU A 426 26.98 -0.38 9.10
CA LEU A 426 25.61 -0.82 8.81
C LEU A 426 24.71 0.34 8.33
N GLU A 427 24.89 1.54 8.87
CA GLU A 427 24.19 2.74 8.38
C GLU A 427 24.63 3.10 6.95
N LEU A 428 25.92 3.06 6.63
CA LEU A 428 26.43 3.32 5.28
C LEU A 428 25.94 2.28 4.27
N ILE A 429 25.88 1.00 4.64
CA ILE A 429 25.29 -0.03 3.77
C ILE A 429 23.79 0.27 3.54
N ALA A 430 23.05 0.69 4.57
CA ALA A 430 21.66 1.06 4.40
C ALA A 430 21.48 2.29 3.48
N VAL A 431 22.36 3.30 3.59
CA VAL A 431 22.44 4.46 2.69
C VAL A 431 22.71 4.00 1.25
N TYR A 432 23.67 3.11 1.04
CA TYR A 432 24.00 2.58 -0.28
C TYR A 432 22.86 1.77 -0.91
N PHE A 433 22.16 0.94 -0.13
CA PHE A 433 20.92 0.30 -0.62
C PHE A 433 19.86 1.34 -1.03
N GLY A 434 19.75 2.45 -0.27
CA GLY A 434 18.90 3.59 -0.64
C GLY A 434 19.32 4.25 -1.95
N ALA A 435 20.63 4.39 -2.19
CA ALA A 435 21.20 4.91 -3.43
C ALA A 435 20.78 4.07 -4.64
N ILE A 436 20.97 2.75 -4.59
CA ILE A 436 20.57 1.83 -5.66
C ILE A 436 19.05 1.91 -5.89
N GLN A 437 18.26 1.96 -4.82
CA GLN A 437 16.80 2.08 -4.91
C GLN A 437 16.36 3.38 -5.58
N ILE A 438 17.07 4.49 -5.36
CA ILE A 438 16.80 5.78 -6.02
C ILE A 438 17.15 5.70 -7.50
N VAL A 439 18.34 5.22 -7.86
CA VAL A 439 18.77 5.11 -9.26
C VAL A 439 17.83 4.19 -10.03
N VAL A 440 17.65 2.94 -9.58
CA VAL A 440 16.74 1.97 -10.20
C VAL A 440 15.31 2.51 -10.20
N GLY A 441 14.88 3.18 -9.13
CA GLY A 441 13.53 3.73 -9.02
C GLY A 441 13.25 4.88 -9.99
N ALA A 442 14.27 5.69 -10.29
CA ALA A 442 14.22 6.85 -11.18
C ALA A 442 14.41 6.47 -12.65
N THR A 443 15.20 5.43 -12.94
CA THR A 443 15.48 4.97 -14.31
C THR A 443 14.58 3.83 -14.77
N MET A 444 13.91 3.14 -13.83
CA MET A 444 13.00 2.05 -14.14
C MET A 444 11.58 2.43 -13.73
N ALA A 445 10.68 2.47 -14.72
CA ALA A 445 9.25 2.70 -14.56
C ALA A 445 8.50 1.57 -13.83
N LYS A 446 8.98 1.15 -12.65
CA LYS A 446 8.45 0.04 -11.84
C LYS A 446 7.78 0.55 -10.57
N ARG A 447 6.77 -0.17 -10.10
CA ARG A 447 6.06 0.16 -8.85
C ARG A 447 6.89 -0.36 -7.69
N GLY A 448 6.72 0.23 -6.50
CA GLY A 448 7.45 -0.24 -5.31
C GLY A 448 7.22 -1.72 -4.99
N SER A 449 6.01 -2.24 -5.23
CA SER A 449 5.73 -3.68 -5.04
C SER A 449 6.37 -4.61 -6.08
N GLU A 450 6.84 -4.06 -7.20
CA GLU A 450 7.54 -4.80 -8.26
C GLU A 450 9.03 -4.83 -7.93
N LEU A 451 9.61 -3.69 -7.54
CA LEU A 451 11.02 -3.57 -7.13
C LEU A 451 11.34 -4.36 -5.84
N ARG A 452 10.45 -4.32 -4.84
CA ARG A 452 10.62 -5.14 -3.61
C ARG A 452 10.52 -6.65 -3.87
N GLY A 453 9.94 -7.05 -4.99
CA GLY A 453 9.74 -8.44 -5.37
C GLY A 453 10.77 -8.97 -6.39
N LEU A 454 11.85 -8.23 -6.67
CA LEU A 454 12.90 -8.69 -7.57
C LEU A 454 13.63 -9.88 -6.95
N ASP A 455 13.70 -10.97 -7.71
CA ASP A 455 14.44 -12.18 -7.33
C ASP A 455 15.86 -12.09 -7.92
N PRO A 456 16.93 -12.07 -7.08
CA PRO A 456 18.31 -11.91 -7.56
C PRO A 456 18.75 -13.01 -8.54
N LYS A 457 18.07 -14.17 -8.59
CA LYS A 457 18.41 -15.25 -9.52
C LYS A 457 17.97 -14.96 -10.96
N VAL A 458 16.94 -14.13 -11.15
CA VAL A 458 16.27 -13.97 -12.45
C VAL A 458 15.93 -12.52 -12.79
N CYS A 459 16.21 -11.56 -11.92
CA CYS A 459 15.82 -10.17 -12.13
C CYS A 459 16.59 -9.47 -13.25
N LEU A 460 17.75 -9.99 -13.66
CA LEU A 460 18.50 -9.52 -14.83
C LEU A 460 18.58 -10.63 -15.88
N SER A 461 18.51 -10.25 -17.16
CA SER A 461 18.83 -11.15 -18.27
C SER A 461 20.30 -11.56 -18.26
N LYS A 462 20.65 -12.64 -18.99
CA LYS A 462 22.03 -13.13 -19.08
C LYS A 462 23.03 -12.09 -19.60
N ASP A 463 22.58 -11.22 -20.50
CA ASP A 463 23.37 -10.12 -21.06
C ASP A 463 23.25 -8.83 -20.24
N GLN A 464 22.52 -8.85 -19.12
CA GLN A 464 22.25 -7.72 -18.22
C GLN A 464 21.59 -6.50 -18.88
N LYS A 465 21.01 -6.66 -20.07
CA LYS A 465 20.33 -5.57 -20.80
C LYS A 465 18.85 -5.41 -20.41
N TRP A 466 18.29 -6.37 -19.67
CA TRP A 466 16.87 -6.38 -19.33
C TRP A 466 16.63 -6.63 -17.85
N LEU A 467 15.81 -5.78 -17.23
CA LEU A 467 15.23 -6.01 -15.91
C LEU A 467 13.94 -6.81 -16.05
N ILE A 468 13.90 -7.98 -15.42
CA ILE A 468 12.75 -8.88 -15.38
C ILE A 468 12.07 -8.73 -14.03
N ALA A 469 10.85 -8.20 -14.03
CA ALA A 469 10.11 -7.93 -12.79
C ALA A 469 8.71 -8.57 -12.82
N PRO A 470 8.17 -8.99 -11.65
CA PRO A 470 6.78 -9.41 -11.55
C PRO A 470 5.85 -8.20 -11.68
N LEU A 471 4.91 -8.24 -12.62
CA LEU A 471 3.95 -7.18 -12.89
C LEU A 471 2.93 -7.03 -11.76
N ALA A 472 2.81 -5.86 -11.15
CA ALA A 472 1.77 -5.62 -10.16
C ALA A 472 0.39 -5.51 -10.83
N LYS A 473 -0.64 -5.94 -10.11
CA LYS A 473 -2.06 -5.97 -10.55
C LYS A 473 -2.35 -6.92 -11.72
N SER A 474 -1.41 -7.76 -12.17
CA SER A 474 -1.63 -8.77 -13.22
C SER A 474 -2.16 -10.12 -12.72
N SER A 475 -2.44 -10.23 -11.41
CA SER A 475 -2.84 -11.48 -10.77
C SER A 475 -4.34 -11.77 -10.79
N LYS A 476 -5.15 -10.88 -11.38
CA LYS A 476 -6.61 -11.03 -11.49
C LYS A 476 -6.95 -12.29 -12.29
N GLY A 477 -7.77 -13.17 -11.72
CA GLY A 477 -8.13 -14.45 -12.34
C GLY A 477 -7.04 -15.53 -12.36
N ARG A 478 -5.82 -15.23 -11.87
CA ARG A 478 -4.64 -16.11 -11.94
C ARG A 478 -4.21 -16.66 -10.57
N LYS A 479 -5.14 -16.80 -9.62
CA LYS A 479 -4.88 -17.33 -8.26
C LYS A 479 -3.72 -16.63 -7.52
N GLY A 480 -3.49 -15.35 -7.80
CA GLY A 480 -2.42 -14.58 -7.18
C GLY A 480 -1.07 -14.60 -7.92
N LEU A 481 -0.90 -15.43 -8.97
CA LEU A 481 0.31 -15.43 -9.79
C LEU A 481 0.38 -14.17 -10.65
N ARG A 482 1.51 -13.48 -10.61
CA ARG A 482 1.78 -12.31 -11.45
C ARG A 482 2.47 -12.75 -12.73
N SER A 483 2.08 -12.17 -13.87
CA SER A 483 2.93 -12.23 -15.06
C SER A 483 4.25 -11.48 -14.81
N THR A 484 5.28 -11.82 -15.56
CA THR A 484 6.55 -11.10 -15.56
C THR A 484 6.66 -10.21 -16.79
N ASN A 485 7.45 -9.14 -16.70
CA ASN A 485 7.86 -8.37 -17.86
C ASN A 485 9.35 -8.04 -17.84
N ALA A 486 9.99 -8.15 -19.00
CA ALA A 486 11.35 -7.70 -19.24
C ALA A 486 11.32 -6.27 -19.81
N ARG A 487 12.11 -5.35 -19.25
CA ARG A 487 12.28 -3.99 -19.80
C ARG A 487 13.76 -3.63 -19.90
N PRO A 488 14.17 -2.83 -20.90
CA PRO A 488 15.54 -2.36 -21.01
C PRO A 488 15.92 -1.65 -19.72
N ILE A 489 17.12 -1.95 -19.22
CA ILE A 489 17.67 -1.32 -18.03
C ILE A 489 18.91 -0.52 -18.42
N ASP A 490 19.09 0.61 -17.76
CA ASP A 490 20.30 1.41 -17.87
C ASP A 490 21.53 0.59 -17.42
N PRO A 491 22.66 0.61 -18.15
CA PRO A 491 23.84 -0.20 -17.81
C PRO A 491 24.36 0.03 -16.38
N LEU A 492 24.35 1.27 -15.89
CA LEU A 492 24.79 1.59 -14.54
C LEU A 492 23.80 1.05 -13.49
N ALA A 493 22.50 1.17 -13.75
CA ALA A 493 21.49 0.55 -12.88
C ALA A 493 21.61 -0.99 -12.87
N ALA A 494 21.96 -1.62 -14.01
CA ALA A 494 22.22 -3.05 -14.08
C ALA A 494 23.48 -3.44 -13.30
N GLU A 495 24.55 -2.65 -13.39
CA GLU A 495 25.78 -2.83 -12.62
C GLU A 495 25.52 -2.77 -11.11
N MET A 496 24.83 -1.73 -10.63
CA MET A 496 24.46 -1.60 -9.21
C MET A 496 23.64 -2.81 -8.71
N ILE A 497 22.70 -3.31 -9.52
CA ILE A 497 21.93 -4.52 -9.20
C ILE A 497 22.86 -5.74 -9.14
N SER A 498 23.76 -5.88 -10.11
CA SER A 498 24.76 -6.95 -10.16
C SER A 498 25.66 -6.94 -8.92
N THR A 499 26.09 -5.79 -8.42
CA THR A 499 26.84 -5.67 -7.16
C THR A 499 26.10 -6.29 -5.98
N VAL A 500 24.78 -6.05 -5.87
CA VAL A 500 23.95 -6.62 -4.79
C VAL A 500 23.71 -8.13 -4.99
N ILE A 501 23.59 -8.57 -6.24
CA ILE A 501 23.49 -10.01 -6.56
C ILE A 501 24.77 -10.73 -6.11
N SER A 502 25.95 -10.20 -6.48
CA SER A 502 27.25 -10.75 -6.07
C SER A 502 27.39 -10.79 -4.55
N PHE A 503 26.99 -9.72 -3.86
CA PHE A 503 26.98 -9.67 -2.40
C PHE A 503 26.14 -10.81 -1.77
N GLN A 504 24.91 -11.03 -2.25
CA GLN A 504 24.09 -12.14 -1.73
C GLN A 504 24.71 -13.50 -2.09
N GLN A 505 25.30 -13.65 -3.27
CA GLN A 505 25.98 -14.89 -3.68
C GLN A 505 27.18 -15.20 -2.79
N GLU A 506 27.99 -14.20 -2.42
CA GLU A 506 29.11 -14.40 -1.50
C GLU A 506 28.67 -14.80 -0.10
N LEU A 507 27.60 -14.19 0.42
CA LEU A 507 27.02 -14.58 1.70
C LEU A 507 26.43 -15.99 1.67
N LEU A 508 25.85 -16.40 0.55
CA LEU A 508 25.34 -17.76 0.35
C LEU A 508 26.50 -18.77 0.30
N ASN A 509 27.54 -18.47 -0.47
CA ASN A 509 28.71 -19.33 -0.66
C ASN A 509 29.49 -19.54 0.64
N CYS A 510 29.57 -18.53 1.51
CA CYS A 510 30.22 -18.67 2.81
C CYS A 510 29.30 -19.27 3.89
N GLY A 511 28.02 -19.52 3.58
CA GLY A 511 27.04 -20.10 4.50
C GLY A 511 26.46 -19.12 5.52
N TYR A 512 26.59 -17.81 5.31
CA TYR A 512 25.99 -16.79 6.19
C TYR A 512 24.48 -16.67 6.01
N ILE A 513 24.01 -16.91 4.77
CA ILE A 513 22.59 -17.08 4.46
C ILE A 513 22.38 -18.46 3.85
N THR A 514 21.20 -19.04 4.04
CA THR A 514 20.86 -20.38 3.53
C THR A 514 20.18 -20.34 2.15
N GLU A 515 19.58 -19.19 1.81
CA GLU A 515 18.93 -18.96 0.54
C GLU A 515 19.04 -17.48 0.15
N THR A 516 18.94 -17.21 -1.14
CA THR A 516 18.84 -15.84 -1.65
C THR A 516 17.50 -15.22 -1.25
N LEU A 517 17.54 -13.97 -0.79
CA LEU A 517 16.35 -13.19 -0.43
C LEU A 517 15.99 -12.22 -1.57
N PRO A 518 14.81 -11.54 -1.54
CA PRO A 518 14.51 -10.49 -2.50
C PRO A 518 15.66 -9.47 -2.62
N LEU A 519 15.95 -8.98 -3.83
CA LEU A 519 17.18 -8.26 -4.17
C LEU A 519 17.60 -7.22 -3.13
N PHE A 520 16.67 -6.35 -2.72
CA PHE A 520 16.92 -5.25 -1.79
C PHE A 520 16.86 -5.65 -0.30
N SER A 521 17.09 -6.92 0.03
CA SER A 521 17.19 -7.38 1.41
C SER A 521 18.57 -7.00 1.95
N SER A 522 18.61 -6.15 2.98
CA SER A 522 19.83 -5.57 3.51
C SER A 522 20.10 -5.99 4.97
N PRO A 523 21.33 -5.85 5.47
CA PRO A 523 21.61 -5.94 6.89
C PRO A 523 20.78 -4.94 7.69
N GLY A 524 20.38 -5.32 8.91
CA GLY A 524 19.71 -4.41 9.83
C GLY A 524 20.72 -3.56 10.61
N VAL A 525 20.46 -2.25 10.75
CA VAL A 525 21.30 -1.29 11.51
C VAL A 525 21.54 -1.65 12.99
N PHE A 526 20.80 -2.62 13.53
CA PHE A 526 20.98 -3.12 14.89
C PHE A 526 21.98 -4.29 14.98
N GLY A 527 22.58 -4.72 13.87
CA GLY A 527 23.55 -5.82 13.85
C GLY A 527 22.92 -7.20 14.00
N MET A 528 21.79 -7.45 13.35
CA MET A 528 21.21 -8.81 13.33
C MET A 528 22.10 -9.75 12.49
N SER A 529 22.34 -10.98 12.95
CA SER A 529 23.13 -11.99 12.22
C SER A 529 22.40 -12.63 11.04
N HIS A 530 21.65 -11.83 10.28
CA HIS A 530 20.96 -12.24 9.06
C HIS A 530 20.57 -11.01 8.24
N LEU A 531 20.31 -11.20 6.94
CA LEU A 531 19.68 -10.17 6.12
C LEU A 531 18.21 -10.02 6.50
N THR A 532 17.71 -8.78 6.46
CA THR A 532 16.28 -8.52 6.65
C THR A 532 15.57 -8.59 5.30
N PRO A 533 14.56 -9.46 5.13
CA PRO A 533 13.80 -9.51 3.88
C PRO A 533 13.22 -8.14 3.52
N CYS A 534 13.31 -7.76 2.24
CA CYS A 534 12.82 -6.47 1.77
C CYS A 534 11.28 -6.36 1.85
N ASP A 535 10.79 -5.63 2.85
CA ASP A 535 9.40 -5.20 2.95
C ASP A 535 9.25 -3.69 2.69
N ILE A 536 8.03 -3.16 2.83
CA ILE A 536 7.78 -1.74 2.60
C ILE A 536 8.54 -0.84 3.59
N TYR A 537 8.76 -1.31 4.82
CA TYR A 537 9.41 -0.54 5.86
C TYR A 537 10.91 -0.46 5.64
N LEU A 538 11.57 -1.60 5.39
CA LEU A 538 13.00 -1.64 5.09
C LEU A 538 13.33 -0.85 3.82
N TYR A 539 12.51 -1.01 2.76
CA TYR A 539 12.70 -0.31 1.51
C TYR A 539 12.71 1.22 1.69
N TYR A 540 11.72 1.77 2.40
CA TYR A 540 11.69 3.23 2.63
C TYR A 540 12.64 3.70 3.72
N LYS A 541 12.98 2.86 4.70
CA LYS A 541 14.00 3.19 5.69
C LYS A 541 15.35 3.45 5.05
N ASN A 542 15.76 2.62 4.08
CA ASN A 542 17.03 2.79 3.39
C ASN A 542 17.06 4.08 2.55
N ILE A 543 15.97 4.38 1.84
CA ILE A 543 15.80 5.67 1.13
C ILE A 543 15.80 6.84 2.12
N ASP A 544 15.14 6.71 3.27
CA ASP A 544 15.09 7.77 4.28
C ASP A 544 16.49 8.05 4.87
N LEU A 545 17.26 7.00 5.17
CA LEU A 545 18.66 7.13 5.62
C LEU A 545 19.55 7.77 4.55
N PHE A 546 19.37 7.42 3.28
CA PHE A 546 20.05 8.10 2.17
C PHE A 546 19.74 9.60 2.16
N CYS A 547 18.46 9.97 2.28
CA CYS A 547 18.05 11.37 2.33
C CYS A 547 18.61 12.09 3.57
N ASP A 548 18.74 11.37 4.69
CA ASP A 548 19.33 11.86 5.93
C ASP A 548 20.84 12.13 5.81
N TYR A 549 21.54 11.22 5.13
CA TYR A 549 22.99 11.27 4.90
C TYR A 549 23.38 12.40 3.95
N PHE A 550 22.79 12.44 2.74
CA PHE A 550 23.10 13.45 1.73
C PHE A 550 22.40 14.80 1.93
N GLN A 551 21.61 14.93 3.00
CA GLN A 551 20.84 16.13 3.30
C GLN A 551 20.04 16.62 2.09
N VAL A 552 19.22 15.72 1.54
CA VAL A 552 18.33 16.02 0.40
C VAL A 552 17.49 17.26 0.70
N GLY A 553 17.17 18.04 -0.34
CA GLY A 553 16.61 19.38 -0.23
C GLY A 553 15.40 19.52 0.70
N LEU A 554 15.18 20.75 1.16
CA LEU A 554 14.09 21.12 2.06
C LEU A 554 13.02 21.93 1.33
N ASP A 555 11.80 21.92 1.85
CA ASP A 555 10.77 22.87 1.46
C ASP A 555 10.90 24.20 2.23
N SER A 556 10.04 25.17 1.91
CA SER A 556 9.99 26.48 2.57
C SER A 556 9.64 26.43 4.06
N GLN A 557 9.20 25.27 4.58
CA GLN A 557 8.85 25.05 5.98
C GLN A 557 9.95 24.28 6.73
N GLY A 558 11.10 24.03 6.10
CA GLY A 558 12.22 23.29 6.70
C GLY A 558 12.02 21.77 6.74
N ARG A 559 11.03 21.23 6.01
CA ARG A 559 10.78 19.79 5.93
C ARG A 559 11.58 19.17 4.78
N ARG A 560 12.07 17.93 4.97
CA ARG A 560 12.91 17.25 3.97
C ARG A 560 12.11 16.47 2.94
N TYR A 561 12.55 16.52 1.68
CA TYR A 561 11.98 15.70 0.60
C TYR A 561 12.46 14.24 0.69
N TYR A 562 11.85 13.46 1.57
CA TYR A 562 12.08 12.02 1.61
C TYR A 562 11.42 11.32 0.42
N LEU A 563 12.26 10.89 -0.53
CA LEU A 563 11.82 10.36 -1.82
C LEU A 563 10.97 9.08 -1.67
N ARG A 564 9.97 8.93 -2.55
CA ARG A 564 9.12 7.73 -2.61
C ARG A 564 9.11 7.14 -4.01
N GLN A 565 8.96 5.81 -4.09
CA GLN A 565 9.01 5.12 -5.38
C GLN A 565 7.95 5.59 -6.38
N HIS A 566 6.77 6.02 -5.93
CA HIS A 566 5.78 6.55 -6.86
C HIS A 566 6.18 7.94 -7.40
N GLN A 567 6.91 8.75 -6.63
CA GLN A 567 7.48 10.02 -7.11
C GLN A 567 8.61 9.76 -8.11
N LEU A 568 9.50 8.79 -7.84
CA LEU A 568 10.55 8.38 -8.78
C LEU A 568 9.98 7.81 -10.09
N ARG A 569 8.91 7.00 -10.00
CA ARG A 569 8.18 6.51 -11.17
C ARG A 569 7.56 7.65 -11.99
N ARG A 570 7.04 8.70 -11.33
CA ARG A 570 6.49 9.89 -12.00
C ARG A 570 7.62 10.68 -12.68
N PHE A 571 8.72 10.88 -11.99
CA PHE A 571 9.92 11.52 -12.53
C PHE A 571 10.41 10.82 -13.81
N PHE A 572 10.48 9.49 -13.83
CA PHE A 572 10.82 8.74 -15.05
C PHE A 572 9.92 9.15 -16.24
N ALA A 573 8.60 9.21 -16.04
CA ALA A 573 7.68 9.58 -17.11
C ALA A 573 7.90 11.01 -17.61
N LEU A 574 8.15 11.96 -16.70
CA LEU A 574 8.42 13.35 -17.05
C LEU A 574 9.72 13.48 -17.85
N VAL A 575 10.80 12.86 -17.39
CA VAL A 575 12.07 12.87 -18.11
C VAL A 575 11.93 12.20 -19.47
N PHE A 576 11.28 11.02 -19.53
CA PHE A 576 11.09 10.28 -20.78
C PHE A 576 10.36 11.11 -21.85
N LEU A 577 9.30 11.82 -21.46
CA LEU A 577 8.54 12.67 -22.39
C LEU A 577 9.30 13.92 -22.82
N ASN A 578 10.14 14.47 -21.93
CA ASN A 578 10.94 15.65 -22.22
C ASN A 578 12.24 15.37 -23.00
N SER A 579 12.62 14.11 -23.17
CA SER A 579 13.77 13.71 -23.99
C SER A 579 13.55 13.82 -25.50
N GLY A 580 12.31 14.09 -25.96
CA GLY A 580 11.95 14.53 -27.31
C GLY A 580 12.07 13.53 -28.45
N TYR A 581 12.95 12.52 -28.38
CA TYR A 581 13.24 11.60 -29.49
C TYR A 581 12.61 10.22 -29.26
N GLY A 582 11.60 9.85 -30.07
CA GLY A 582 10.93 8.54 -30.02
C GLY A 582 10.11 8.28 -28.74
N SER A 583 9.90 9.31 -27.91
CA SER A 583 9.18 9.24 -26.64
C SER A 583 7.67 9.26 -26.85
N SER A 584 7.10 8.13 -27.28
CA SER A 584 5.65 8.01 -27.42
C SER A 584 4.96 7.49 -26.15
N VAL A 585 3.70 7.87 -25.97
CA VAL A 585 2.86 7.37 -24.86
C VAL A 585 2.75 5.84 -24.90
N ALA A 586 2.78 5.23 -26.09
CA ALA A 586 2.74 3.78 -26.25
C ALA A 586 4.01 3.09 -25.69
N VAL A 587 5.20 3.66 -25.93
CA VAL A 587 6.45 3.16 -25.36
C VAL A 587 6.44 3.33 -23.84
N LEU A 588 5.92 4.45 -23.33
CA LEU A 588 5.80 4.67 -21.89
C LEU A 588 4.82 3.67 -21.24
N GLN A 589 3.68 3.39 -21.88
CA GLN A 589 2.74 2.34 -21.47
C GLN A 589 3.39 0.97 -21.42
N TRP A 590 4.13 0.64 -22.48
CA TRP A 590 4.91 -0.58 -22.52
C TRP A 590 5.91 -0.62 -21.36
N MET A 591 6.75 0.40 -21.15
CA MET A 591 7.71 0.49 -20.04
C MET A 591 7.04 0.28 -18.68
N PHE A 592 5.89 0.90 -18.47
CA PHE A 592 5.10 0.81 -17.24
C PHE A 592 4.53 -0.59 -16.98
N GLY A 593 4.35 -1.40 -18.03
CA GLY A 593 3.73 -2.72 -17.94
C GLY A 593 2.26 -2.67 -17.51
N HIS A 594 1.57 -1.58 -17.85
CA HIS A 594 0.16 -1.36 -17.51
C HIS A 594 -0.74 -1.78 -18.66
N GLY A 595 -1.92 -2.32 -18.32
CA GLY A 595 -3.07 -2.42 -19.23
C GLY A 595 -4.13 -1.36 -18.94
N ASP A 596 -3.82 -0.34 -18.13
CA ASP A 596 -4.72 0.78 -17.81
C ASP A 596 -4.03 2.11 -18.19
N PRO A 597 -4.29 2.61 -19.39
CA PRO A 597 -3.73 3.85 -19.91
C PRO A 597 -4.19 5.12 -19.19
N ALA A 598 -5.36 5.11 -18.54
CA ALA A 598 -5.91 6.28 -17.83
C ALA A 598 -4.99 6.72 -16.69
N HIS A 599 -4.33 5.76 -16.05
CA HIS A 599 -3.33 6.06 -15.04
C HIS A 599 -2.13 6.83 -15.61
N ILE A 600 -1.64 6.47 -16.80
CA ILE A 600 -0.52 7.16 -17.46
C ILE A 600 -0.96 8.54 -17.91
N TRP A 601 -2.15 8.64 -18.47
CA TRP A 601 -2.69 9.91 -18.91
C TRP A 601 -2.87 10.92 -17.77
N ASN A 602 -3.39 10.49 -16.62
CA ASN A 602 -3.48 11.34 -15.44
C ASN A 602 -2.08 11.77 -14.95
N TYR A 603 -1.05 10.95 -15.11
CA TYR A 603 0.33 11.35 -14.77
C TYR A 603 0.88 12.43 -15.72
N ILE A 604 0.55 12.33 -17.01
CA ILE A 604 1.02 13.23 -18.08
C ILE A 604 0.32 14.60 -17.99
N THR A 605 -0.99 14.59 -17.79
CA THR A 605 -1.82 15.82 -17.78
C THR A 605 -1.73 16.63 -16.50
N GLU A 606 -1.37 16.02 -15.37
CA GLU A 606 -1.24 16.75 -14.10
C GLU A 606 0.02 17.64 -14.02
N GLU A 607 1.03 17.40 -14.86
CA GLU A 607 2.39 17.93 -14.64
C GLU A 607 3.06 18.55 -15.86
N LEU A 608 2.64 18.22 -17.09
CA LEU A 608 3.20 18.86 -18.28
C LEU A 608 2.54 20.24 -18.52
N PRO A 609 3.32 21.32 -18.68
CA PRO A 609 2.81 22.59 -19.18
C PRO A 609 2.11 22.37 -20.53
N GLY A 610 1.10 23.19 -20.85
CA GLY A 610 0.24 22.99 -22.03
C GLY A 610 1.00 22.78 -23.35
N LYS A 611 2.21 23.33 -23.52
CA LYS A 611 3.04 23.12 -24.70
C LYS A 611 3.64 21.70 -24.80
N GLU A 612 4.23 21.17 -23.73
CA GLU A 612 4.83 19.82 -23.74
C GLU A 612 3.77 18.72 -23.85
N LEU A 613 2.60 18.97 -23.23
CA LEU A 613 1.44 18.11 -23.36
C LEU A 613 0.94 18.08 -24.81
N ARG A 614 0.83 19.24 -25.47
CA ARG A 614 0.44 19.34 -26.89
C ARG A 614 1.41 18.60 -27.81
N ASN A 615 2.72 18.84 -27.68
CA ASN A 615 3.73 18.14 -28.49
C ASN A 615 3.59 16.60 -28.36
N THR A 616 3.41 16.10 -27.14
CA THR A 616 3.22 14.67 -26.87
C THR A 616 1.94 14.13 -27.53
N MET A 617 0.85 14.89 -27.48
CA MET A 617 -0.41 14.51 -28.13
C MET A 617 -0.30 14.53 -29.65
N ALA A 618 0.39 15.52 -30.22
CA ALA A 618 0.61 15.66 -31.65
C ALA A 618 1.35 14.44 -32.21
N GLN A 619 2.40 14.03 -31.50
CA GLN A 619 3.20 12.86 -31.84
C GLN A 619 2.39 11.56 -31.74
N ALA A 620 1.66 11.36 -30.64
CA ALA A 620 0.83 10.17 -30.46
C ALA A 620 -0.26 10.04 -31.53
N LEU A 621 -0.86 11.16 -31.95
CA LEU A 621 -1.85 11.17 -33.03
C LEU A 621 -1.18 10.93 -34.39
N GLY A 622 -0.05 11.58 -34.68
CA GLY A 622 0.71 11.40 -35.90
C GLY A 622 1.13 9.95 -36.14
N GLU A 623 1.68 9.28 -35.12
CA GLU A 623 2.05 7.86 -35.16
C GLU A 623 0.83 6.96 -35.46
N ARG A 624 -0.32 7.21 -34.82
CA ARG A 624 -1.55 6.42 -35.04
C ARG A 624 -2.11 6.58 -36.45
N ILE A 625 -2.10 7.80 -36.99
CA ILE A 625 -2.56 8.04 -38.35
C ILE A 625 -1.63 7.35 -39.35
N ALA A 626 -0.31 7.44 -39.14
CA ALA A 626 0.69 6.80 -40.00
C ALA A 626 0.64 5.26 -39.95
N SER A 627 0.31 4.67 -38.79
CA SER A 627 0.24 3.21 -38.59
C SER A 627 -1.08 2.55 -39.01
N GLY A 628 -1.93 3.25 -39.78
CA GLY A 628 -3.17 2.68 -40.34
C GLY A 628 -4.47 3.09 -39.64
N GLY A 629 -4.43 4.00 -38.65
CA GLY A 629 -5.62 4.53 -37.97
C GLY A 629 -6.31 5.69 -38.71
N ALA A 630 -5.84 6.06 -39.90
CA ALA A 630 -6.32 7.22 -40.68
C ALA A 630 -7.84 7.20 -40.95
N THR A 631 -8.47 6.02 -41.02
CA THR A 631 -9.91 5.85 -41.27
C THR A 631 -10.79 6.42 -40.17
N HIS A 632 -10.25 6.64 -38.96
CA HIS A 632 -10.99 7.17 -37.81
C HIS A 632 -10.86 8.69 -37.64
N TYR A 633 -10.05 9.36 -38.47
CA TYR A 633 -9.73 10.79 -38.33
C TYR A 633 -9.97 11.57 -39.63
N THR A 634 -11.07 11.30 -40.34
CA THR A 634 -11.35 11.84 -41.68
C THR A 634 -11.21 13.35 -41.78
N ASP A 635 -11.69 14.09 -40.77
CA ASP A 635 -11.64 15.55 -40.76
C ASP A 635 -10.20 16.09 -40.67
N ILE A 636 -9.32 15.35 -39.97
CA ILE A 636 -7.89 15.68 -39.88
C ILE A 636 -7.18 15.29 -41.18
N ILE A 637 -7.57 14.16 -41.80
CA ILE A 637 -7.05 13.72 -43.10
C ILE A 637 -7.37 14.75 -44.19
N ASP A 638 -8.55 15.35 -44.18
CA ASP A 638 -8.92 16.40 -45.14
C ASP A 638 -8.05 17.65 -44.95
N LEU A 639 -7.67 18.01 -43.72
CA LEU A 639 -6.71 19.09 -43.45
C LEU A 639 -5.28 18.74 -43.86
N ILE A 640 -4.88 17.49 -43.70
CA ILE A 640 -3.58 16.97 -44.13
C ILE A 640 -3.51 16.99 -45.67
N GLU A 641 -4.55 16.53 -46.35
CA GLU A 641 -4.66 16.60 -47.81
C GLU A 641 -4.64 18.05 -48.30
N GLY A 642 -5.38 18.96 -47.64
CA GLY A 642 -5.39 20.37 -47.97
C GLY A 642 -4.01 21.05 -47.88
N LYS A 643 -3.15 20.60 -46.95
CA LYS A 643 -1.80 21.19 -46.76
C LYS A 643 -0.68 20.47 -47.50
N PHE A 644 -0.74 19.15 -47.58
CA PHE A 644 0.33 18.30 -48.12
C PHE A 644 -0.03 17.64 -49.46
N GLY A 645 -1.26 17.81 -49.95
CA GLY A 645 -1.70 17.32 -51.26
C GLY A 645 -1.83 15.79 -51.35
N THR A 646 -1.86 15.08 -50.23
CA THR A 646 -1.96 13.62 -50.20
C THR A 646 -2.81 13.12 -49.04
N ARG A 647 -3.66 12.12 -49.30
CA ARG A 647 -4.38 11.34 -48.29
C ARG A 647 -3.60 10.13 -47.79
N MET A 648 -2.47 9.81 -48.43
CA MET A 648 -1.71 8.60 -48.17
C MET A 648 -0.72 8.83 -47.01
N VAL A 649 -1.26 8.96 -45.80
CA VAL A 649 -0.51 9.41 -44.62
C VAL A 649 0.54 8.40 -44.12
N SER A 650 0.41 7.13 -44.50
CA SER A 650 1.41 6.08 -44.23
C SER A 650 2.76 6.30 -44.94
N VAL A 651 2.78 7.17 -45.96
CA VAL A 651 3.99 7.52 -46.74
C VAL A 651 4.61 8.84 -46.25
N MET A 652 3.95 9.52 -45.31
CA MET A 652 4.43 10.79 -44.75
C MET A 652 5.44 10.56 -43.63
N ASP A 653 6.38 11.50 -43.52
CA ASP A 653 7.29 11.57 -42.38
C ASP A 653 6.50 11.92 -41.10
N ALA A 654 6.55 11.01 -40.12
CA ALA A 654 5.83 11.14 -38.86
C ALA A 654 6.20 12.43 -38.11
N GLU A 655 7.43 12.95 -38.27
CA GLU A 655 7.86 14.20 -37.65
C GLU A 655 7.17 15.41 -38.28
N LYS A 656 7.08 15.46 -39.62
CA LYS A 656 6.37 16.54 -40.33
C LYS A 656 4.88 16.55 -40.03
N LEU A 657 4.29 15.37 -39.91
CA LEU A 657 2.89 15.21 -39.54
C LEU A 657 2.65 15.68 -38.10
N SER A 658 3.48 15.25 -37.16
CA SER A 658 3.40 15.65 -35.75
C SER A 658 3.58 17.16 -35.58
N GLY A 659 4.53 17.76 -36.31
CA GLY A 659 4.74 19.21 -36.30
C GLY A 659 3.56 20.01 -36.86
N TYR A 660 2.83 19.48 -37.85
CA TYR A 660 1.61 20.13 -38.33
C TYR A 660 0.45 20.01 -37.36
N LEU A 661 0.28 18.84 -36.73
CA LEU A 661 -0.75 18.65 -35.70
C LEU A 661 -0.50 19.54 -34.47
N ASP A 662 0.77 19.74 -34.09
CA ASP A 662 1.14 20.67 -33.01
C ASP A 662 0.79 22.12 -33.37
N PHE A 663 1.08 22.54 -34.61
CA PHE A 663 0.66 23.86 -35.11
C PHE A 663 -0.87 24.06 -35.05
N LEU A 664 -1.67 23.07 -35.45
CA LEU A 664 -3.14 23.15 -35.37
C LEU A 664 -3.65 23.24 -33.92
N MET A 665 -2.96 22.60 -32.97
CA MET A 665 -3.30 22.72 -31.55
C MET A 665 -2.85 24.04 -30.94
N GLU A 666 -1.73 24.61 -31.40
CA GLU A 666 -1.25 25.93 -30.97
C GLU A 666 -2.20 27.05 -31.43
N THR A 667 -2.74 26.94 -32.65
CA THR A 667 -3.73 27.89 -33.20
C THR A 667 -5.15 27.69 -32.67
N GLY A 668 -5.40 26.62 -31.91
CA GLY A 668 -6.73 26.28 -31.35
C GLY A 668 -7.71 25.69 -32.36
N GLU A 669 -7.26 25.39 -33.59
CA GLU A 669 -8.06 24.77 -34.65
C GLU A 669 -8.26 23.26 -34.40
N LEU A 670 -7.40 22.65 -33.57
CA LEU A 670 -7.47 21.27 -33.14
C LEU A 670 -7.40 21.17 -31.61
N GLU A 671 -8.36 20.50 -30.99
CA GLU A 671 -8.31 20.14 -29.58
C GLU A 671 -8.29 18.61 -29.45
N LEU A 672 -7.38 18.08 -28.64
CA LEU A 672 -7.26 16.64 -28.41
C LEU A 672 -7.74 16.32 -27.00
N THR A 673 -8.76 15.46 -26.92
CA THR A 673 -9.32 14.96 -25.66
C THR A 673 -9.26 13.44 -25.66
N PRO A 674 -8.65 12.81 -24.65
CA PRO A 674 -8.63 11.36 -24.57
C PRO A 674 -9.91 10.84 -23.95
N GLU A 675 -10.48 9.83 -24.60
CA GLU A 675 -11.51 8.98 -24.04
C GLU A 675 -10.96 7.59 -23.71
N PHE A 676 -11.38 7.09 -22.55
CA PHE A 676 -11.00 5.76 -22.08
C PHE A 676 -12.18 4.83 -22.31
N LEU A 677 -12.07 3.98 -23.33
CA LEU A 677 -13.06 2.98 -23.64
C LEU A 677 -12.65 1.63 -23.00
N GLN A 678 -13.64 0.88 -22.54
CA GLN A 678 -13.44 -0.44 -21.97
C GLN A 678 -14.07 -1.47 -22.91
N ASN A 679 -13.24 -2.35 -23.48
CA ASN A 679 -13.70 -3.47 -24.31
C ASN A 679 -13.45 -4.82 -23.59
N ASP A 680 -13.92 -5.93 -24.17
CA ASP A 680 -13.78 -7.27 -23.57
C ASP A 680 -12.33 -7.78 -23.51
N GLU A 681 -11.41 -7.13 -24.24
CA GLU A 681 -9.97 -7.47 -24.29
C GLU A 681 -9.09 -6.57 -23.39
N GLY A 682 -9.59 -5.42 -22.91
CA GLY A 682 -8.84 -4.48 -22.08
C GLY A 682 -9.40 -3.05 -22.06
N TYR A 683 -8.59 -2.11 -21.56
CA TYR A 683 -8.85 -0.68 -21.74
C TYR A 683 -8.17 -0.22 -23.03
N GLU A 684 -8.93 0.41 -23.91
CA GLU A 684 -8.43 1.05 -25.11
C GLU A 684 -8.51 2.57 -24.92
N VAL A 685 -7.42 3.28 -25.26
CA VAL A 685 -7.48 4.76 -25.33
C VAL A 685 -7.86 5.13 -26.73
N GLU A 686 -9.00 5.78 -26.87
CA GLU A 686 -9.28 6.56 -28.06
C GLU A 686 -8.87 8.00 -27.78
N ILE A 687 -7.96 8.53 -28.59
CA ILE A 687 -7.68 9.97 -28.58
C ILE A 687 -8.77 10.54 -29.48
N LEU A 688 -9.79 11.16 -28.90
CA LEU A 688 -10.74 11.90 -29.69
C LEU A 688 -10.11 13.22 -30.08
N ALA A 689 -10.11 13.48 -31.38
CA ALA A 689 -9.73 14.75 -31.93
C ALA A 689 -10.99 15.55 -32.21
N VAL A 690 -11.14 16.69 -31.54
CA VAL A 690 -12.20 17.65 -31.79
C VAL A 690 -11.61 18.75 -32.67
N LEU A 691 -12.02 18.77 -33.92
CA LEU A 691 -11.66 19.84 -34.85
C LEU A 691 -12.61 21.01 -34.66
N ARG A 692 -12.08 22.19 -34.36
CA ARG A 692 -12.88 23.43 -34.25
C ARG A 692 -12.79 24.16 -35.57
N LYS A 693 -13.94 24.37 -36.25
CA LYS A 693 -13.95 25.10 -37.52
C LYS A 693 -13.67 26.58 -37.25
N LYS A 694 -12.92 27.22 -38.14
CA LYS A 694 -12.53 28.64 -38.06
C LYS A 694 -13.70 29.60 -37.78
N ASN A 695 -14.92 29.24 -38.16
CA ASN A 695 -16.13 30.04 -37.94
C ASN A 695 -16.69 29.97 -36.50
N GLU A 696 -16.11 29.16 -35.60
CA GLU A 696 -16.51 29.03 -34.19
C GLU A 696 -15.51 29.70 -33.23
N LEU A 697 -14.42 30.28 -33.75
CA LEU A 697 -13.34 30.92 -33.00
C LEU A 697 -13.33 32.46 -33.08
N GLU A 698 -14.35 33.06 -33.71
CA GLU A 698 -14.62 34.52 -33.72
C GLU A 698 -15.74 34.91 -32.75
#